data_AF-D8VN75-F1
#
_entry.id   AF-D8VN75-F1
#
_cell.length_a   1.000
_cell.length_b   1.000
_cell.length_c   1.000
_cell.angle_alpha   90.00
_cell.angle_beta   90.00
_cell.angle_gamma   90.00
#
_symmetry.space_group_name_H-M   'P 1'
#
loop_
_entity.id
_entity.type
_entity.pdbx_description
1 polymer ?
#
loop_
_entity_poly.entity_id
_entity_poly.type
_entity_poly.pdbx_seq_one_letter_code
_entity_poly.pdbx_strand_id
1 'polypeptide(L)'
;MKKLLKLSMLSTGLMTLGIMASSGVNAQGACSVAYDTVNTWGNGGQYKVTVTNTSAAKTSWELCWTFAGSDVIPNLWDGVLTQTGNNVCVKNAPYNPNLPANGTATFGFLVNNPGTIPTAFTLNGAACGGNASSASSTPSSVPTTSSSRSSSSAPSVAARWLLDATNSTFNFVTVKKSTAGVETPESMTFTQLQGTVSTTGQATLTIPLASISTNNVVRDPRMQSLLFETAYLPSLHFTTQLDLAAIDAMAAGSTSVQSITGNLVLHGIVKSVVFDALVVKHANNSVSFSPRKPIVINSVDFDLNAGVEALRAAASLSTIGEKVPVYFKMFLNRDNPTNVPAISLAAAPNAAISLSGTVSNATGAANLNWADASSNETGFLVRRKGADGRWTTATGTAANAVSYLDNLTATGSYDYKVISYTDSIPASATAPLTLVYAGVGSSTSSVSSASSTSVTSVSSSSRSASSLSSGSSSSTGALVGDVTRGASLWTQRSCVGCHGVDGAKNANGSAAIIQLNPNRSFYRHRNDTQDRSLREFISLWMPQGGEGTCTGQCAADLEAYIWTFRKPSDGQPDVPVSYFSCPSNAPSYGQRTLRLLTKLEYQRSVRDLVNYQADVTASLPDDFVSGAFVNNNTLSVDKTRYTSYLANAERIATDVATRWNAVLNCTPSTSCASTLVNTLGPRIFRRPLTTEEQTAYLAVANGTTGGRTATDGMQVALTAMLSSPQFLYRSEVGTLSSSGVYKLDGYEMATYMAYTFTGTTPNATLLTAAGNGTLNTVTGIRAQAATLLSSANTKLLLTDLVNRWLLTEKIETLTKPAVSNFAALGADMKNELGKNFSYAMLETNGSFANIYNPSYTHVNQRLATHYGVSFSGTQDADGFVRATTADRGGILTSGAFLSRYASTTDSNMITRAVAIRRKLLCQDIPEPPSGVSLDREQLFAQDREFYENPHTTQRMIFDRLTGGTTCSNCHGEIINPLGGGLENFDTAGRIRSTDLKGNPIVSSGTFYSPYPQLQFLNDPDRVRYSPEIQFNGAKDLARTIVEHPQVANLAQTCLATQFVSYSSGINSIFLIDSDREVGYKRISKDEENAYRCDVADLTNVLTTRGPRAMLEEIPALESVMYRKEWAR
;
A
#
# COMPACT_ATOMS: atom_id res chain seq x y z
N MET A 1 -31.23 14.30 -12.33
CA MET A 1 -32.41 14.08 -11.46
C MET A 1 -33.28 15.34 -11.52
N LYS A 2 -34.62 15.25 -11.43
CA LYS A 2 -35.52 16.21 -12.12
C LYS A 2 -36.44 17.07 -11.23
N LYS A 3 -36.07 17.34 -9.97
CA LYS A 3 -36.80 18.24 -9.05
C LYS A 3 -35.82 19.02 -8.17
N LEU A 4 -35.72 20.34 -8.37
CA LEU A 4 -35.42 21.41 -7.40
C LEU A 4 -35.06 22.71 -8.17
N LEU A 5 -36.08 23.43 -8.63
CA LEU A 5 -36.02 24.77 -9.24
C LEU A 5 -37.44 25.36 -9.18
N LYS A 6 -37.57 26.69 -9.07
CA LYS A 6 -38.72 27.47 -8.52
C LYS A 6 -38.76 27.47 -6.98
N LEU A 7 -39.14 28.55 -6.28
CA LEU A 7 -39.59 29.90 -6.71
C LEU A 7 -39.14 30.99 -5.69
N SER A 8 -39.44 32.27 -5.95
CA SER A 8 -38.92 33.43 -5.18
C SER A 8 -39.90 34.61 -5.06
N MET A 9 -39.77 35.36 -3.94
CA MET A 9 -40.14 36.78 -3.71
C MET A 9 -41.61 37.25 -3.42
N LEU A 10 -41.72 37.99 -2.30
CA LEU A 10 -42.49 39.21 -1.96
C LEU A 10 -44.00 39.40 -2.24
N SER A 11 -44.74 39.89 -1.23
CA SER A 11 -45.59 41.12 -1.26
C SER A 11 -46.26 41.41 0.12
N THR A 12 -47.03 42.52 0.25
CA THR A 12 -47.48 43.15 1.51
C THR A 12 -49.00 43.40 1.59
N GLY A 13 -49.63 43.38 2.79
CA GLY A 13 -51.05 43.72 3.01
C GLY A 13 -51.48 43.85 4.50
N LEU A 14 -52.67 44.42 4.78
CA LEU A 14 -53.11 44.88 6.13
C LEU A 14 -54.41 44.22 6.69
N MET A 15 -54.46 44.16 8.03
CA MET A 15 -55.60 44.38 8.96
C MET A 15 -56.79 43.39 9.21
N THR A 16 -56.88 43.01 10.50
CA THR A 16 -58.06 42.93 11.42
C THR A 16 -59.20 41.88 11.30
N LEU A 17 -59.10 40.90 12.21
CA LEU A 17 -60.03 40.61 13.33
C LEU A 17 -61.39 39.89 13.10
N GLY A 18 -61.52 38.72 13.75
CA GLY A 18 -62.75 37.96 14.04
C GLY A 18 -62.44 36.90 15.11
N ILE A 19 -63.39 36.52 15.98
CA ILE A 19 -63.13 35.76 17.23
C ILE A 19 -64.02 34.50 17.32
N MET A 20 -63.58 33.51 18.11
CA MET A 20 -64.29 32.32 18.63
C MET A 20 -64.28 31.04 17.77
N ALA A 21 -63.26 30.20 17.97
CA ALA A 21 -63.40 28.73 18.05
C ALA A 21 -62.12 28.10 18.64
N SER A 22 -62.13 27.70 19.92
CA SER A 22 -60.99 27.03 20.56
C SER A 22 -61.02 25.52 20.30
N SER A 23 -60.54 25.08 19.13
CA SER A 23 -60.15 23.69 18.88
C SER A 23 -58.68 23.48 19.24
N GLY A 24 -58.36 22.34 19.85
CA GLY A 24 -57.02 22.09 20.41
C GLY A 24 -55.94 21.90 19.36
N VAL A 25 -55.14 22.93 19.12
CA VAL A 25 -53.87 22.79 18.37
C VAL A 25 -52.83 22.22 19.32
N ASN A 26 -52.37 20.99 19.07
CA ASN A 26 -51.23 20.41 19.78
C ASN A 26 -50.01 21.33 19.64
N ALA A 27 -49.33 21.63 20.75
CA ALA A 27 -48.14 22.46 20.76
C ALA A 27 -46.99 21.79 19.99
N GLN A 28 -46.85 22.14 18.71
CA GLN A 28 -45.85 21.55 17.83
C GLN A 28 -44.46 22.04 18.23
N GLY A 29 -43.60 21.11 18.67
CA GLY A 29 -42.28 21.43 19.21
C GLY A 29 -41.37 22.17 18.22
N ALA A 30 -40.35 22.87 18.73
CA ALA A 30 -39.42 23.66 17.93
C ALA A 30 -38.50 22.81 17.03
N CYS A 31 -38.34 21.53 17.38
CA CYS A 31 -37.71 20.50 16.56
C CYS A 31 -38.35 19.13 16.81
N SER A 32 -38.00 18.15 15.99
CA SER A 32 -38.01 16.73 16.35
C SER A 32 -36.58 16.18 16.30
N VAL A 33 -36.31 15.13 17.08
CA VAL A 33 -34.98 14.50 17.15
C VAL A 33 -35.12 13.00 16.96
N ALA A 34 -34.39 12.43 16.00
CA ALA A 34 -34.13 11.00 15.90
C ALA A 34 -32.75 10.72 16.53
N TYR A 35 -32.70 9.81 17.49
CA TYR A 35 -31.49 9.45 18.24
C TYR A 35 -31.23 7.97 18.01
N ASP A 36 -30.44 7.66 16.99
CA ASP A 36 -30.23 6.30 16.52
C ASP A 36 -29.02 5.67 17.22
N THR A 37 -29.21 4.49 17.83
CA THR A 37 -28.11 3.61 18.23
C THR A 37 -27.45 3.03 16.99
N VAL A 38 -26.17 3.34 16.77
CA VAL A 38 -25.39 2.80 15.64
C VAL A 38 -24.72 1.49 16.04
N ASN A 39 -24.15 1.44 17.25
CA ASN A 39 -23.51 0.24 17.82
C ASN A 39 -23.32 0.41 19.34
N THR A 40 -23.23 -0.68 20.13
CA THR A 40 -22.98 -0.64 21.58
C THR A 40 -22.09 -1.80 22.04
N TRP A 41 -21.27 -1.56 23.07
CA TRP A 41 -20.30 -2.52 23.62
C TRP A 41 -20.14 -2.36 25.14
N GLY A 42 -21.20 -2.69 25.90
CA GLY A 42 -21.19 -2.62 27.36
C GLY A 42 -21.09 -1.18 27.86
N ASN A 43 -19.93 -0.81 28.42
CA ASN A 43 -19.67 0.54 28.96
C ASN A 43 -19.36 1.58 27.86
N GLY A 44 -19.72 1.34 26.61
CA GLY A 44 -19.53 2.27 25.50
C GLY A 44 -20.58 2.11 24.40
N GLY A 45 -20.86 3.18 23.67
CA GLY A 45 -21.79 3.14 22.53
C GLY A 45 -21.55 4.26 21.51
N GLN A 46 -21.97 4.01 20.28
CA GLN A 46 -21.96 4.94 19.18
C GLN A 46 -23.38 5.34 18.82
N TYR A 47 -23.65 6.64 18.81
CA TYR A 47 -24.97 7.20 18.54
C TYR A 47 -24.91 8.25 17.43
N LYS A 48 -26.00 8.34 16.67
CA LYS A 48 -26.18 9.30 15.57
C LYS A 48 -27.47 10.07 15.80
N VAL A 49 -27.36 11.37 16.00
CA VAL A 49 -28.47 12.25 16.34
C VAL A 49 -28.82 13.10 15.13
N THR A 50 -30.08 13.09 14.72
CA THR A 50 -30.61 13.92 13.63
C THR A 50 -31.70 14.82 14.17
N VAL A 51 -31.44 16.13 14.19
CA VAL A 51 -32.43 17.15 14.50
C VAL A 51 -33.13 17.62 13.23
N THR A 52 -34.46 17.67 13.26
CA THR A 52 -35.30 18.28 12.22
C THR A 52 -35.93 19.56 12.79
N ASN A 53 -35.64 20.72 12.20
CA ASN A 53 -36.20 21.99 12.67
C ASN A 53 -37.62 22.18 12.14
N THR A 54 -38.63 21.93 12.99
CA THR A 54 -40.05 22.14 12.70
C THR A 54 -40.52 23.59 12.90
N SER A 55 -39.62 24.49 13.28
CA SER A 55 -39.88 25.93 13.42
C SER A 55 -39.20 26.75 12.31
N ALA A 56 -39.22 28.08 12.42
CA ALA A 56 -38.55 28.98 11.47
C ALA A 56 -37.05 28.66 11.33
N ALA A 57 -36.50 28.94 10.14
CA ALA A 57 -35.10 28.68 9.78
C ALA A 57 -34.12 29.35 10.75
N LYS A 58 -33.03 28.67 11.09
CA LYS A 58 -32.00 29.13 12.02
C LYS A 58 -30.65 29.26 11.30
N THR A 59 -29.89 30.30 11.62
CA THR A 59 -28.55 30.59 11.05
C THR A 59 -27.39 30.07 11.89
N SER A 60 -27.69 29.56 13.09
CA SER A 60 -26.84 28.72 13.93
C SER A 60 -27.79 27.78 14.69
N TRP A 61 -27.38 26.54 14.93
CA TRP A 61 -28.15 25.59 15.72
C TRP A 61 -27.33 25.00 16.85
N GLU A 62 -28.00 24.73 17.96
CA GLU A 62 -27.44 24.14 19.17
C GLU A 62 -28.49 23.23 19.77
N LEU A 63 -28.21 21.92 19.80
CA LEU A 63 -29.10 20.92 20.37
C LEU A 63 -28.60 20.56 21.77
N CYS A 64 -29.39 20.86 22.81
CA CYS A 64 -29.05 20.57 24.19
C CYS A 64 -30.01 19.54 24.82
N TRP A 65 -29.46 18.67 25.66
CA TRP A 65 -30.17 17.68 26.48
C TRP A 65 -29.41 17.39 27.77
N THR A 66 -30.01 16.58 28.64
CA THR A 66 -29.38 16.08 29.87
C THR A 66 -29.40 14.56 29.86
N PHE A 67 -28.26 13.92 30.13
CA PHE A 67 -28.20 12.48 30.35
C PHE A 67 -28.71 12.09 31.74
N ALA A 68 -29.37 10.94 31.84
CA ALA A 68 -29.88 10.43 33.11
C ALA A 68 -28.82 9.65 33.92
N GLY A 69 -27.78 9.11 33.26
CA GLY A 69 -26.73 8.31 33.88
C GLY A 69 -25.45 9.09 34.18
N SER A 70 -24.29 8.42 34.09
CA SER A 70 -22.95 9.02 34.15
C SER A 70 -22.28 9.04 32.77
N ASP A 71 -23.11 9.15 31.73
CA ASP A 71 -22.76 9.24 30.32
C ASP A 71 -21.76 10.38 30.04
N VAL A 72 -20.62 10.07 29.40
CA VAL A 72 -19.63 11.07 28.97
C VAL A 72 -19.34 10.89 27.49
N ILE A 73 -19.36 11.96 26.70
CA ILE A 73 -19.04 11.95 25.27
C ILE A 73 -17.55 12.29 25.05
N PRO A 74 -16.63 11.31 24.90
CA PRO A 74 -15.22 11.60 24.64
C PRO A 74 -14.92 12.12 23.22
N ASN A 75 -15.78 11.86 22.24
CA ASN A 75 -15.53 12.24 20.84
C ASN A 75 -16.85 12.42 20.06
N LEU A 76 -16.94 13.49 19.27
CA LEU A 76 -18.10 13.88 18.47
C LEU A 76 -17.65 14.47 17.12
N TRP A 77 -18.37 14.14 16.05
CA TRP A 77 -18.17 14.66 14.69
C TRP A 77 -19.44 15.34 14.16
N ASP A 78 -19.27 16.22 13.16
CA ASP A 78 -20.32 17.09 12.58
C ASP A 78 -21.00 18.08 13.53
N GLY A 79 -20.44 18.28 14.72
CA GLY A 79 -20.79 19.35 15.65
C GLY A 79 -19.60 19.80 16.50
N VAL A 80 -19.83 20.74 17.41
CA VAL A 80 -18.91 21.13 18.49
C VAL A 80 -19.58 20.80 19.82
N LEU A 81 -18.97 19.89 20.57
CA LEU A 81 -19.46 19.44 21.87
C LEU A 81 -19.09 20.43 22.98
N THR A 82 -20.06 20.73 23.85
CA THR A 82 -19.82 21.19 25.21
C THR A 82 -20.61 20.29 26.15
N GLN A 83 -19.92 19.58 27.05
CA GLN A 83 -20.54 18.78 28.11
C GLN A 83 -20.05 19.26 29.48
N THR A 84 -21.00 19.57 30.38
CA THR A 84 -20.72 20.01 31.76
C THR A 84 -21.53 19.13 32.72
N GLY A 85 -20.88 18.12 33.27
CA GLY A 85 -21.58 17.03 33.97
C GLY A 85 -22.54 16.32 33.02
N ASN A 86 -23.79 16.11 33.46
CA ASN A 86 -24.81 15.44 32.66
C ASN A 86 -25.41 16.30 31.53
N ASN A 87 -25.20 17.63 31.55
CA ASN A 87 -25.75 18.52 30.54
C ASN A 87 -24.84 18.55 29.31
N VAL A 88 -25.42 18.22 28.15
CA VAL A 88 -24.76 18.26 26.85
C VAL A 88 -25.42 19.33 25.99
N CYS A 89 -24.61 20.15 25.34
CA CYS A 89 -24.99 20.96 24.21
C CYS A 89 -24.07 20.65 23.03
N VAL A 90 -24.66 20.31 21.88
CA VAL A 90 -23.92 20.16 20.63
C VAL A 90 -24.31 21.31 19.71
N LYS A 91 -23.35 22.22 19.51
CA LYS A 91 -23.48 23.31 18.56
C LYS A 91 -23.13 22.83 17.16
N ASN A 92 -23.65 23.51 16.14
CA ASN A 92 -23.21 23.32 14.76
C ASN A 92 -21.68 23.41 14.63
N ALA A 93 -21.11 22.59 13.77
CA ALA A 93 -19.74 22.77 13.28
C ALA A 93 -19.65 24.04 12.42
N PRO A 94 -18.45 24.60 12.18
CA PRO A 94 -18.30 25.82 11.36
C PRO A 94 -18.79 25.71 9.91
N TYR A 95 -19.07 24.50 9.42
CA TYR A 95 -19.50 24.22 8.04
C TYR A 95 -20.98 23.83 7.90
N ASN A 96 -21.72 23.59 8.98
CA ASN A 96 -23.15 23.27 8.94
C ASN A 96 -24.06 24.22 9.78
N PRO A 97 -23.81 25.55 9.85
CA PRO A 97 -24.54 26.45 10.77
C PRO A 97 -26.02 26.67 10.44
N ASN A 98 -26.39 26.65 9.16
CA ASN A 98 -27.75 26.94 8.74
C ASN A 98 -28.65 25.71 8.82
N LEU A 99 -29.75 25.81 9.56
CA LEU A 99 -30.77 24.77 9.71
C LEU A 99 -32.14 25.33 9.25
N PRO A 100 -32.53 25.13 7.98
CA PRO A 100 -33.78 25.64 7.40
C PRO A 100 -35.04 25.18 8.14
N ALA A 101 -36.18 25.81 7.85
CA ALA A 101 -37.48 25.29 8.27
C ALA A 101 -37.77 23.97 7.54
N ASN A 102 -38.14 22.93 8.29
CA ASN A 102 -38.16 21.52 7.88
C ASN A 102 -36.81 20.95 7.40
N GLY A 103 -35.71 21.67 7.63
CA GLY A 103 -34.35 21.19 7.37
C GLY A 103 -33.85 20.28 8.48
N THR A 104 -32.91 19.39 8.15
CA THR A 104 -32.24 18.51 9.11
C THR A 104 -30.76 18.84 9.27
N ALA A 105 -30.22 18.56 10.46
CA ALA A 105 -28.80 18.42 10.71
C ALA A 105 -28.55 17.11 11.44
N THR A 106 -27.49 16.39 11.06
CA THR A 106 -27.09 15.12 11.66
C THR A 106 -25.67 15.24 12.17
N PHE A 107 -25.43 14.72 13.38
CA PHE A 107 -24.11 14.57 13.97
C PHE A 107 -24.00 13.20 14.66
N GLY A 108 -22.79 12.77 14.98
CA GLY A 108 -22.57 11.47 15.61
C GLY A 108 -21.47 11.54 16.66
N PHE A 109 -21.54 10.64 17.65
CA PHE A 109 -20.59 10.61 18.73
C PHE A 109 -20.41 9.23 19.36
N LEU A 110 -19.32 9.08 20.10
CA LEU A 110 -19.09 8.00 21.04
C LEU A 110 -19.46 8.47 22.44
N VAL A 111 -20.10 7.61 23.24
CA VAL A 111 -20.39 7.87 24.65
C VAL A 111 -19.88 6.69 25.50
N ASN A 112 -19.27 7.02 26.64
CA ASN A 112 -18.86 6.07 27.67
C ASN A 112 -19.97 5.99 28.73
N ASN A 113 -20.18 4.80 29.29
CA ASN A 113 -21.28 4.46 30.21
C ASN A 113 -22.68 4.82 29.66
N PRO A 114 -23.07 4.29 28.47
CA PRO A 114 -24.37 4.60 27.86
C PRO A 114 -25.54 4.21 28.76
N GLY A 115 -26.24 5.21 29.29
CA GLY A 115 -27.47 5.09 30.04
C GLY A 115 -28.71 5.13 29.15
N THR A 116 -29.85 5.49 29.75
CA THR A 116 -31.13 5.60 29.04
C THR A 116 -31.08 6.74 28.02
N ILE A 117 -31.48 6.46 26.77
CA ILE A 117 -31.51 7.45 25.69
C ILE A 117 -32.37 8.66 26.11
N PRO A 118 -31.85 9.91 26.01
CA PRO A 118 -32.61 11.11 26.35
C PRO A 118 -33.88 11.25 25.49
N THR A 119 -35.01 11.58 26.13
CA THR A 119 -36.30 11.81 25.45
C THR A 119 -36.70 13.29 25.38
N ALA A 120 -35.95 14.17 26.04
CA ALA A 120 -36.18 15.61 26.08
C ALA A 120 -34.98 16.37 25.50
N PHE A 121 -35.23 17.17 24.45
CA PHE A 121 -34.23 17.98 23.78
C PHE A 121 -34.72 19.42 23.63
N THR A 122 -33.77 20.35 23.53
CA THR A 122 -34.04 21.75 23.17
C THR A 122 -33.17 22.15 21.97
N LEU A 123 -33.75 22.90 21.03
CA LEU A 123 -33.05 23.48 19.88
C LEU A 123 -32.98 24.99 20.05
N ASN A 124 -31.77 25.51 20.31
CA ASN A 124 -31.51 26.90 20.69
C ASN A 124 -32.37 27.31 21.91
N GLY A 125 -32.49 26.44 22.91
CA GLY A 125 -33.30 26.65 24.13
C GLY A 125 -34.81 26.43 23.98
N ALA A 126 -35.34 26.28 22.77
CA ALA A 126 -36.77 25.99 22.55
C ALA A 126 -37.03 24.47 22.55
N ALA A 127 -38.05 24.02 23.29
CA ALA A 127 -38.31 22.60 23.52
C ALA A 127 -38.79 21.83 22.27
N CYS A 128 -38.31 20.60 22.14
CA CYS A 128 -38.70 19.63 21.13
C CYS A 128 -39.56 18.55 21.80
N GLY A 129 -40.82 18.37 21.35
CA GLY A 129 -41.82 17.57 22.08
C GLY A 129 -42.19 16.26 21.38
N GLY A 130 -42.53 15.17 22.10
CA GLY A 130 -42.39 14.98 23.55
C GLY A 130 -43.40 13.98 24.15
N ASN A 131 -42.96 13.24 25.18
CA ASN A 131 -43.81 12.73 26.27
C ASN A 131 -42.92 12.26 27.47
N ALA A 132 -43.49 12.26 28.69
CA ALA A 132 -42.75 12.18 29.97
C ALA A 132 -42.71 10.76 30.59
N SER A 133 -41.97 10.43 31.68
CA SER A 133 -42.19 10.95 33.05
C SER A 133 -41.07 10.57 34.07
N SER A 134 -40.83 11.44 35.08
CA SER A 134 -40.46 11.26 36.52
C SER A 134 -39.66 10.01 37.04
N ALA A 135 -38.82 10.04 38.10
CA ALA A 135 -38.72 10.92 39.29
C ALA A 135 -37.26 11.04 39.88
N SER A 136 -37.08 11.32 41.18
CA SER A 136 -35.82 11.75 41.86
C SER A 136 -35.67 11.12 43.29
N SER A 137 -34.74 11.40 44.25
CA SER A 137 -33.85 12.55 44.52
C SER A 137 -32.77 12.36 45.64
N THR A 138 -31.56 12.93 45.46
CA THR A 138 -30.63 13.51 46.49
C THR A 138 -29.78 12.55 47.41
N PRO A 139 -28.94 13.00 48.41
CA PRO A 139 -27.46 13.08 48.22
C PRO A 139 -26.55 12.61 49.41
N SER A 140 -25.19 12.63 49.28
CA SER A 140 -24.21 12.67 50.42
C SER A 140 -22.73 12.93 50.03
N SER A 141 -21.82 13.05 51.02
CA SER A 141 -20.58 13.87 51.01
C SER A 141 -19.21 13.16 51.08
N VAL A 142 -18.21 13.73 50.37
CA VAL A 142 -16.90 14.28 50.85
C VAL A 142 -16.32 13.74 52.19
N PRO A 143 -15.05 13.24 52.25
CA PRO A 143 -13.90 14.11 52.62
C PRO A 143 -12.51 13.80 51.99
N THR A 144 -11.53 14.65 52.30
CA THR A 144 -10.17 14.77 51.72
C THR A 144 -9.02 14.51 52.72
N THR A 145 -7.83 14.12 52.25
CA THR A 145 -6.53 14.27 52.97
C THR A 145 -5.38 14.64 52.01
N SER A 146 -4.21 15.06 52.51
CA SER A 146 -3.14 15.69 51.70
C SER A 146 -1.71 15.53 52.26
N SER A 147 -0.71 16.04 51.50
CA SER A 147 0.75 16.16 51.77
C SER A 147 1.63 14.91 51.48
N SER A 148 2.93 15.00 51.17
CA SER A 148 3.95 16.06 51.40
C SER A 148 5.07 16.15 50.30
N ARG A 149 6.21 16.83 50.54
CA ARG A 149 7.32 17.11 49.57
C ARG A 149 8.73 17.09 50.19
N SER A 150 9.72 16.52 49.47
CA SER A 150 11.18 16.87 49.46
C SER A 150 11.94 15.98 48.44
N SER A 151 12.55 16.48 47.35
CA SER A 151 13.91 17.08 47.17
C SER A 151 15.11 16.15 47.43
N SER A 152 16.17 16.04 46.59
CA SER A 152 16.49 16.62 45.26
C SER A 152 17.89 16.15 44.77
N SER A 153 18.15 16.09 43.44
CA SER A 153 19.50 16.33 42.88
C SER A 153 19.48 16.65 41.37
N ALA A 154 20.58 17.22 40.86
CA ALA A 154 20.86 17.68 39.49
C ALA A 154 19.97 18.82 38.91
N PRO A 155 20.57 19.87 38.31
CA PRO A 155 19.80 20.90 37.59
C PRO A 155 19.40 20.38 36.21
N SER A 156 18.14 20.01 36.05
CA SER A 156 17.61 19.57 34.76
C SER A 156 17.55 20.75 33.77
N VAL A 157 18.21 20.58 32.62
CA VAL A 157 18.16 21.57 31.54
C VAL A 157 16.73 21.65 31.02
N ALA A 158 16.15 22.84 31.02
CA ALA A 158 14.79 23.06 30.54
C ALA A 158 14.64 22.57 29.09
N ALA A 159 13.51 21.92 28.79
CA ALA A 159 13.20 21.53 27.44
C ALA A 159 13.05 22.78 26.56
N ARG A 160 13.78 22.82 25.45
CA ARG A 160 13.67 23.87 24.44
C ARG A 160 12.42 23.69 23.58
N TRP A 161 11.98 22.45 23.42
CA TRP A 161 10.72 22.10 22.77
C TRP A 161 10.01 21.01 23.57
N LEU A 162 8.68 21.12 23.68
CA LEU A 162 7.77 20.14 24.27
C LEU A 162 6.95 19.47 23.16
N LEU A 163 6.65 18.18 23.32
CA LEU A 163 5.70 17.49 22.45
C LEU A 163 4.28 17.96 22.75
N ASP A 164 3.62 18.52 21.74
CA ASP A 164 2.18 18.75 21.76
C ASP A 164 1.47 17.42 21.51
N ALA A 165 1.21 16.68 22.61
CA ALA A 165 0.58 15.36 22.55
C ALA A 165 -0.85 15.39 21.98
N THR A 166 -1.53 16.54 21.98
CA THR A 166 -2.90 16.70 21.49
C THR A 166 -2.95 16.83 19.96
N ASN A 167 -2.00 17.55 19.37
CA ASN A 167 -1.86 17.65 17.91
C ASN A 167 -0.99 16.55 17.29
N SER A 168 -0.24 15.81 18.12
CA SER A 168 0.63 14.71 17.68
C SER A 168 -0.13 13.41 17.44
N THR A 169 0.29 12.64 16.42
CA THR A 169 -0.26 11.31 16.13
C THR A 169 0.86 10.29 15.96
N PHE A 170 0.73 9.12 16.58
CA PHE A 170 1.62 7.97 16.41
C PHE A 170 0.78 6.75 16.06
N ASN A 171 1.11 6.05 14.99
CA ASN A 171 0.37 4.86 14.56
C ASN A 171 1.33 3.78 14.07
N PHE A 172 0.90 2.53 14.19
CA PHE A 172 1.55 1.39 13.58
C PHE A 172 0.52 0.41 13.02
N VAL A 173 0.89 -0.35 12.00
CA VAL A 173 -0.02 -1.29 11.32
C VAL A 173 0.46 -2.73 11.50
N THR A 174 -0.42 -3.59 11.97
CA THR A 174 -0.22 -5.05 11.95
C THR A 174 -1.10 -5.68 10.88
N VAL A 175 -0.58 -6.63 10.10
CA VAL A 175 -1.42 -7.47 9.22
C VAL A 175 -1.68 -8.79 9.93
N LYS A 176 -2.96 -9.13 10.12
CA LYS A 176 -3.38 -10.48 10.55
C LYS A 176 -3.92 -11.27 9.37
N LYS A 177 -3.81 -12.60 9.42
CA LYS A 177 -4.46 -13.51 8.48
C LYS A 177 -5.47 -14.39 9.22
N SER A 178 -6.71 -14.41 8.74
CA SER A 178 -7.77 -15.27 9.27
C SER A 178 -7.53 -16.73 8.89
N THR A 179 -8.23 -17.66 9.56
CA THR A 179 -8.22 -19.09 9.20
C THR A 179 -8.81 -19.35 7.81
N ALA A 180 -9.62 -18.42 7.29
CA ALA A 180 -10.14 -18.42 5.91
C ALA A 180 -9.17 -17.78 4.89
N GLY A 181 -7.92 -17.49 5.26
CA GLY A 181 -6.89 -16.95 4.37
C GLY A 181 -6.99 -15.46 4.05
N VAL A 182 -8.04 -14.75 4.47
CA VAL A 182 -8.17 -13.29 4.29
C VAL A 182 -7.13 -12.56 5.15
N GLU A 183 -6.33 -11.69 4.54
CA GLU A 183 -5.41 -10.78 5.23
C GLU A 183 -6.12 -9.48 5.60
N THR A 184 -5.75 -8.87 6.71
CA THR A 184 -6.41 -7.66 7.23
C THR A 184 -5.39 -6.76 7.92
N PRO A 185 -5.05 -5.59 7.34
CA PRO A 185 -4.27 -4.57 8.02
C PRO A 185 -5.13 -3.88 9.08
N GLU A 186 -4.59 -3.72 10.29
CA GLU A 186 -5.21 -2.96 11.38
C GLU A 186 -4.25 -1.87 11.87
N SER A 187 -4.73 -0.63 11.90
CA SER A 187 -4.02 0.50 12.51
C SER A 187 -4.21 0.49 14.02
N MET A 188 -3.11 0.69 14.74
CA MET A 188 -3.03 0.70 16.20
C MET A 188 -2.27 1.96 16.64
N THR A 189 -2.53 2.44 17.85
CA THR A 189 -1.99 3.70 18.37
C THR A 189 -1.60 3.59 19.85
N PHE A 190 -0.84 4.55 20.35
CA PHE A 190 -0.60 4.72 21.78
C PHE A 190 -1.28 6.02 22.23
N THR A 191 -2.15 5.91 23.24
CA THR A 191 -2.98 7.02 23.72
C THR A 191 -2.22 8.02 24.60
N GLN A 192 -0.98 7.70 24.99
CA GLN A 192 -0.09 8.61 25.69
C GLN A 192 1.24 8.72 24.96
N LEU A 193 1.63 9.95 24.63
CA LEU A 193 2.91 10.29 24.01
C LEU A 193 3.57 11.39 24.85
N GLN A 194 4.83 11.19 25.24
CA GLN A 194 5.59 12.17 26.02
C GLN A 194 6.89 12.46 25.28
N GLY A 195 7.24 13.72 25.06
CA GLY A 195 8.47 14.04 24.34
C GLY A 195 8.98 15.45 24.59
N THR A 196 10.29 15.59 24.47
CA THR A 196 10.99 16.86 24.65
C THR A 196 12.24 16.92 23.78
N VAL A 197 12.69 18.13 23.45
CA VAL A 197 14.02 18.38 22.88
C VAL A 197 14.78 19.35 23.80
N SER A 198 16.02 19.01 24.15
CA SER A 198 16.90 19.85 24.96
C SER A 198 17.33 21.13 24.22
N THR A 199 17.96 22.06 24.92
CA THR A 199 18.63 23.22 24.30
C THR A 199 19.76 22.82 23.34
N THR A 200 20.40 21.67 23.56
CA THR A 200 21.44 21.08 22.71
C THR A 200 20.91 20.26 21.52
N GLY A 201 19.60 20.04 21.41
CA GLY A 201 18.99 19.30 20.31
C GLY A 201 18.84 17.79 20.53
N GLN A 202 19.21 17.27 21.70
CA GLN A 202 18.88 15.91 22.09
C GLN A 202 17.37 15.79 22.25
N ALA A 203 16.75 14.94 21.43
CA ALA A 203 15.32 14.68 21.42
C ALA A 203 15.03 13.30 22.02
N THR A 204 14.09 13.27 22.98
CA THR A 204 13.61 12.05 23.64
C THR A 204 12.10 11.96 23.43
N LEU A 205 11.64 10.81 22.95
CA LEU A 205 10.23 10.39 22.89
C LEU A 205 10.07 9.16 23.80
N THR A 206 9.14 9.23 24.75
CA THR A 206 8.75 8.15 25.65
C THR A 206 7.28 7.81 25.40
N ILE A 207 6.99 6.53 25.21
CA ILE A 207 5.64 6.01 25.00
C ILE A 207 5.37 4.96 26.08
N PRO A 208 4.46 5.21 27.04
CA PRO A 208 3.99 4.19 27.97
C PRO A 208 3.29 3.07 27.17
N LEU A 209 3.85 1.87 27.16
CA LEU A 209 3.35 0.75 26.36
C LEU A 209 1.98 0.26 26.86
N ALA A 210 1.67 0.47 28.14
CA ALA A 210 0.33 0.30 28.70
C ALA A 210 -0.75 1.20 28.05
N SER A 211 -0.37 2.29 27.37
CA SER A 211 -1.31 3.18 26.68
C SER A 211 -1.75 2.67 25.29
N ILE A 212 -1.35 1.45 24.90
CA ILE A 212 -1.77 0.80 23.66
C ILE A 212 -3.29 0.83 23.49
N SER A 213 -3.75 1.28 22.31
CA SER A 213 -5.12 1.13 21.86
C SER A 213 -5.15 0.52 20.47
N THR A 214 -5.78 -0.63 20.37
CA THR A 214 -6.10 -1.34 19.13
C THR A 214 -7.60 -1.32 18.83
N ASN A 215 -8.35 -0.46 19.53
CA ASN A 215 -9.81 -0.40 19.57
C ASN A 215 -10.46 -1.75 19.94
N ASN A 216 -9.78 -2.57 20.75
CA ASN A 216 -10.28 -3.88 21.18
C ASN A 216 -9.81 -4.19 22.61
N VAL A 217 -10.74 -4.07 23.56
CA VAL A 217 -10.52 -4.21 25.01
C VAL A 217 -10.03 -5.59 25.46
N VAL A 218 -10.09 -6.61 24.62
CA VAL A 218 -9.51 -7.95 24.89
C VAL A 218 -8.10 -8.07 24.32
N ARG A 219 -7.80 -7.38 23.21
CA ARG A 219 -6.47 -7.35 22.59
C ARG A 219 -5.51 -6.43 23.34
N ASP A 220 -5.96 -5.28 23.85
CA ASP A 220 -5.06 -4.31 24.50
C ASP A 220 -4.35 -4.91 25.73
N PRO A 221 -5.03 -5.59 26.69
CA PRO A 221 -4.36 -6.30 27.79
C PRO A 221 -3.50 -7.48 27.33
N ARG A 222 -3.85 -8.14 26.22
CA ARG A 222 -3.03 -9.22 25.64
C ARG A 222 -1.75 -8.69 25.00
N MET A 223 -1.77 -7.52 24.36
CA MET A 223 -0.55 -6.88 23.85
C MET A 223 0.33 -6.38 25.00
N GLN A 224 -0.27 -5.84 26.07
CA GLN A 224 0.46 -5.46 27.29
C GLN A 224 1.18 -6.66 27.94
N SER A 225 0.50 -7.80 28.07
CA SER A 225 1.02 -8.98 28.79
C SER A 225 1.85 -9.94 27.94
N LEU A 226 1.40 -10.27 26.71
CA LEU A 226 2.02 -11.31 25.87
C LEU A 226 3.06 -10.79 24.87
N LEU A 227 3.04 -9.48 24.55
CA LEU A 227 3.92 -8.90 23.53
C LEU A 227 4.88 -7.86 24.11
N PHE A 228 4.37 -6.83 24.78
CA PHE A 228 5.19 -5.75 25.32
C PHE A 228 5.76 -6.05 26.72
N GLU A 229 5.22 -7.06 27.40
CA GLU A 229 5.61 -7.48 28.76
C GLU A 229 5.65 -6.29 29.76
N THR A 230 4.63 -5.44 29.74
CA THR A 230 4.63 -4.11 30.39
C THR A 230 4.72 -4.12 31.91
N ALA A 231 4.63 -5.29 32.54
CA ALA A 231 4.92 -5.47 33.96
C ALA A 231 6.43 -5.36 34.28
N TYR A 232 7.29 -5.70 33.32
CA TYR A 232 8.75 -5.54 33.41
C TYR A 232 9.22 -4.31 32.61
N LEU A 233 8.62 -4.08 31.44
CA LEU A 233 9.05 -3.08 30.47
C LEU A 233 7.89 -2.10 30.13
N PRO A 234 7.51 -1.21 31.06
CA PRO A 234 6.34 -0.34 30.90
C PRO A 234 6.44 0.69 29.77
N SER A 235 7.64 0.97 29.22
CA SER A 235 7.88 2.06 28.27
C SER A 235 8.70 1.64 27.04
N LEU A 236 8.39 2.28 25.91
CA LEU A 236 9.24 2.40 24.73
C LEU A 236 9.92 3.77 24.75
N HIS A 237 11.20 3.82 24.40
CA HIS A 237 11.93 5.08 24.25
C HIS A 237 12.57 5.21 22.87
N PHE A 238 12.51 6.40 22.28
CA PHE A 238 13.29 6.76 21.09
C PHE A 238 14.12 8.01 21.38
N THR A 239 15.41 7.96 21.08
CA THR A 239 16.35 9.06 21.31
C THR A 239 17.12 9.41 20.05
N THR A 240 17.28 10.69 19.74
CA THR A 240 18.03 11.17 18.57
C THR A 240 18.63 12.55 18.82
N GLN A 241 19.55 12.98 17.95
CA GLN A 241 20.07 14.34 17.91
C GLN A 241 19.45 15.08 16.72
N LEU A 242 18.82 16.23 16.98
CA LEU A 242 18.25 17.09 15.95
C LEU A 242 19.23 18.25 15.62
N ASP A 243 19.29 18.62 14.34
CA ASP A 243 19.92 19.87 13.92
C ASP A 243 18.96 21.04 14.14
N LEU A 244 19.06 21.63 15.33
CA LEU A 244 18.31 22.82 15.73
C LEU A 244 18.71 24.08 14.96
N ALA A 245 19.92 24.17 14.40
CA ALA A 245 20.37 25.35 13.66
C ALA A 245 19.66 25.42 12.30
N ALA A 246 19.54 24.28 11.59
CA ALA A 246 18.71 24.19 10.39
C ALA A 246 17.23 24.49 10.68
N ILE A 247 16.68 24.01 11.81
CA ILE A 247 15.28 24.27 12.21
C ILE A 247 15.06 25.75 12.56
N ASP A 248 16.01 26.42 13.22
CA ASP A 248 15.94 27.86 13.46
C ASP A 248 16.01 28.66 12.15
N ALA A 249 16.88 28.27 11.21
CA ALA A 249 17.09 28.94 9.93
C ALA A 249 15.90 28.83 8.94
N MET A 250 15.04 27.82 9.08
CA MET A 250 13.80 27.69 8.30
C MET A 250 12.87 28.90 8.51
N ALA A 251 12.18 29.34 7.45
CA ALA A 251 11.09 30.31 7.56
C ALA A 251 9.79 29.65 8.06
N ALA A 252 8.88 30.41 8.67
CA ALA A 252 7.51 29.92 8.92
C ALA A 252 6.79 29.64 7.59
N GLY A 253 6.02 28.56 7.54
CA GLY A 253 5.42 28.02 6.32
C GLY A 253 6.36 27.19 5.43
N SER A 254 7.67 27.14 5.73
CA SER A 254 8.63 26.37 4.94
C SER A 254 8.78 24.91 5.39
N THR A 255 9.29 24.07 4.48
CA THR A 255 9.57 22.66 4.71
C THR A 255 11.03 22.34 4.47
N SER A 256 11.53 21.30 5.14
CA SER A 256 12.89 20.77 4.99
C SER A 256 12.87 19.25 5.17
N VAL A 257 13.97 18.58 4.81
CA VAL A 257 14.16 17.15 5.06
C VAL A 257 15.42 16.95 5.87
N GLN A 258 15.29 16.29 7.02
CA GLN A 258 16.42 15.89 7.87
C GLN A 258 16.46 14.36 7.92
N SER A 259 17.64 13.77 7.71
CA SER A 259 17.81 12.33 7.93
C SER A 259 18.10 12.10 9.41
N ILE A 260 17.23 11.32 10.06
CA ILE A 260 17.22 11.11 11.50
C ILE A 260 17.80 9.73 11.78
N THR A 261 18.87 9.70 12.57
CA THR A 261 19.44 8.46 13.16
C THR A 261 19.20 8.50 14.65
N GLY A 262 18.53 7.49 15.21
CA GLY A 262 18.22 7.44 16.63
C GLY A 262 18.12 6.03 17.18
N ASN A 263 18.22 5.90 18.49
CA ASN A 263 18.15 4.62 19.18
C ASN A 263 16.73 4.37 19.68
N LEU A 264 16.12 3.28 19.22
CA LEU A 264 14.85 2.75 19.69
C LEU A 264 15.14 1.69 20.76
N VAL A 265 14.59 1.91 21.96
CA VAL A 265 14.56 0.98 23.09
C VAL A 265 13.17 0.37 23.17
N LEU A 266 13.07 -0.94 22.99
CA LEU A 266 11.81 -1.69 23.00
C LEU A 266 12.09 -3.13 23.45
N HIS A 267 11.23 -3.67 24.30
CA HIS A 267 11.26 -5.09 24.73
C HIS A 267 12.61 -5.55 25.31
N GLY A 268 13.36 -4.64 25.95
CA GLY A 268 14.66 -4.93 26.56
C GLY A 268 15.81 -5.02 25.55
N ILE A 269 15.63 -4.50 24.33
CA ILE A 269 16.66 -4.42 23.29
C ILE A 269 16.75 -2.98 22.75
N VAL A 270 17.98 -2.56 22.43
CA VAL A 270 18.27 -1.28 21.76
C VAL A 270 18.66 -1.54 20.31
N LYS A 271 18.07 -0.82 19.36
CA LYS A 271 18.46 -0.82 17.94
C LYS A 271 18.56 0.61 17.42
N SER A 272 19.50 0.85 16.51
CA SER A 272 19.52 2.11 15.75
C SER A 272 18.50 2.05 14.61
N VAL A 273 17.77 3.15 14.40
CA VAL A 273 16.74 3.32 13.38
C VAL A 273 17.05 4.59 12.59
N VAL A 274 17.05 4.49 11.26
CA VAL A 274 17.38 5.58 10.34
C VAL A 274 16.20 5.86 9.41
N PHE A 275 15.78 7.13 9.31
CA PHE A 275 14.69 7.55 8.42
C PHE A 275 14.77 9.03 8.04
N ASP A 276 14.30 9.38 6.84
CA ASP A 276 14.14 10.78 6.45
C ASP A 276 12.85 11.36 7.03
N ALA A 277 12.97 12.38 7.88
CA ALA A 277 11.86 13.18 8.38
C ALA A 277 11.59 14.37 7.45
N LEU A 278 10.33 14.54 7.04
CA LEU A 278 9.81 15.83 6.60
C LEU A 278 9.64 16.71 7.85
N VAL A 279 10.31 17.86 7.85
CA VAL A 279 10.20 18.91 8.85
C VAL A 279 9.34 20.03 8.25
N VAL A 280 8.32 20.48 8.97
CA VAL A 280 7.47 21.61 8.58
C VAL A 280 7.45 22.62 9.71
N LYS A 281 7.88 23.86 9.46
CA LYS A 281 7.89 24.93 10.46
C LYS A 281 6.63 25.76 10.31
N HIS A 282 5.67 25.58 11.22
CA HIS A 282 4.38 26.28 11.19
C HIS A 282 4.51 27.71 11.71
N ALA A 283 5.33 27.91 12.74
CA ALA A 283 5.61 29.21 13.35
C ALA A 283 7.02 29.22 13.98
N ASN A 284 7.47 30.36 14.51
CA ASN A 284 8.76 30.46 15.20
C ASN A 284 8.84 29.59 16.47
N ASN A 285 7.69 29.29 17.07
CA ASN A 285 7.51 28.40 18.21
C ASN A 285 6.86 27.05 17.86
N SER A 286 6.55 26.75 16.59
CA SER A 286 5.84 25.50 16.23
C SER A 286 6.44 24.82 15.00
N VAL A 287 6.80 23.54 15.15
CA VAL A 287 7.36 22.68 14.08
C VAL A 287 6.74 21.29 14.17
N SER A 288 6.59 20.58 13.05
CA SER A 288 6.20 19.17 13.05
C SER A 288 7.13 18.28 12.25
N PHE A 289 7.33 17.06 12.74
CA PHE A 289 8.13 16.00 12.14
C PHE A 289 7.24 14.82 11.74
N SER A 290 7.43 14.31 10.53
CA SER A 290 6.78 13.08 10.05
C SER A 290 7.72 12.32 9.11
N PRO A 291 7.85 10.99 9.19
CA PRO A 291 8.76 10.24 8.32
C PRO A 291 8.20 10.22 6.89
N ARG A 292 9.08 10.39 5.89
CA ARG A 292 8.69 10.49 4.46
C ARG A 292 8.19 9.17 3.86
N LYS A 293 8.40 8.06 4.57
CA LYS A 293 7.91 6.71 4.30
C LYS A 293 7.67 6.04 5.66
N PRO A 294 6.78 5.03 5.77
CA PRO A 294 6.65 4.25 7.00
C PRO A 294 7.98 3.62 7.42
N ILE A 295 8.29 3.70 8.71
CA ILE A 295 9.45 3.06 9.33
C ILE A 295 9.07 1.61 9.59
N VAL A 296 9.77 0.63 9.01
CA VAL A 296 9.44 -0.79 9.23
C VAL A 296 10.22 -1.31 10.43
N ILE A 297 9.50 -1.70 11.48
CA ILE A 297 10.03 -2.40 12.65
C ILE A 297 9.79 -3.90 12.46
N ASN A 298 10.79 -4.73 12.76
CA ASN A 298 10.70 -6.19 12.68
C ASN A 298 10.64 -6.77 14.10
N SER A 299 9.67 -7.65 14.39
CA SER A 299 9.51 -8.20 15.75
C SER A 299 10.71 -9.03 16.21
N VAL A 300 11.35 -9.75 15.28
CA VAL A 300 12.55 -10.57 15.55
C VAL A 300 13.72 -9.71 16.06
N ASP A 301 13.86 -8.47 15.58
CA ASP A 301 14.98 -7.58 15.96
C ASP A 301 14.93 -7.17 17.43
N PHE A 302 13.78 -7.33 18.08
CA PHE A 302 13.51 -6.97 19.48
C PHE A 302 13.01 -8.16 20.31
N ASP A 303 13.24 -9.41 19.90
CA ASP A 303 12.71 -10.64 20.55
C ASP A 303 11.17 -10.70 20.70
N LEU A 304 10.42 -9.83 20.00
CA LEU A 304 8.96 -9.72 20.09
C LEU A 304 8.22 -10.85 19.36
N ASN A 305 8.91 -11.66 18.55
CA ASN A 305 8.27 -12.65 17.67
C ASN A 305 7.57 -13.79 18.43
N ALA A 306 8.02 -14.17 19.63
CA ALA A 306 7.29 -15.09 20.49
C ALA A 306 5.96 -14.49 20.97
N GLY A 307 5.93 -13.19 21.27
CA GLY A 307 4.70 -12.49 21.65
C GLY A 307 3.72 -12.33 20.49
N VAL A 308 4.23 -12.12 19.27
CA VAL A 308 3.41 -12.15 18.04
C VAL A 308 2.77 -13.52 17.84
N GLU A 309 3.52 -14.61 18.06
CA GLU A 309 2.99 -15.97 17.99
C GLU A 309 1.97 -16.27 19.11
N ALA A 310 2.22 -15.81 20.34
CA ALA A 310 1.28 -15.93 21.45
C ALA A 310 -0.04 -15.17 21.17
N LEU A 311 0.03 -13.98 20.58
CA LEU A 311 -1.14 -13.24 20.11
C LEU A 311 -1.88 -13.95 18.98
N ARG A 312 -1.16 -14.52 18.01
CA ARG A 312 -1.73 -15.32 16.90
C ARG A 312 -2.52 -16.51 17.46
N ALA A 313 -1.92 -17.26 18.38
CA ALA A 313 -2.54 -18.41 19.04
C ALA A 313 -3.76 -17.99 19.89
N ALA A 314 -3.63 -16.96 20.73
CA ALA A 314 -4.72 -16.48 21.59
C ALA A 314 -5.92 -15.90 20.80
N ALA A 315 -5.72 -15.51 19.55
CA ALA A 315 -6.75 -15.01 18.64
C ALA A 315 -7.21 -16.04 17.58
N SER A 316 -6.71 -17.28 17.63
CA SER A 316 -7.01 -18.35 16.66
C SER A 316 -6.76 -17.99 15.19
N LEU A 317 -5.73 -17.16 14.93
CA LEU A 317 -5.38 -16.66 13.59
C LEU A 317 -4.43 -17.61 12.86
N SER A 318 -4.40 -17.56 11.52
CA SER A 318 -3.47 -18.38 10.73
C SER A 318 -2.06 -17.79 10.73
N THR A 319 -1.90 -16.47 10.62
CA THR A 319 -0.64 -15.74 10.85
C THR A 319 -0.89 -14.33 11.41
N ILE A 320 0.15 -13.72 11.99
CA ILE A 320 0.29 -12.28 12.17
C ILE A 320 1.65 -11.88 11.58
N GLY A 321 1.71 -10.76 10.85
CA GLY A 321 2.93 -10.28 10.22
C GLY A 321 3.95 -9.72 11.22
N GLU A 322 5.19 -10.23 11.17
CA GLU A 322 6.30 -9.82 12.03
C GLU A 322 6.88 -8.43 11.67
N LYS A 323 6.60 -7.93 10.46
CA LYS A 323 7.02 -6.60 10.00
C LYS A 323 5.89 -5.59 10.17
N VAL A 324 6.15 -4.57 10.98
CA VAL A 324 5.18 -3.57 11.44
C VAL A 324 5.59 -2.19 10.91
N PRO A 325 4.86 -1.63 9.91
CA PRO A 325 5.06 -0.25 9.49
C PRO A 325 4.55 0.74 10.55
N VAL A 326 5.43 1.66 10.95
CA VAL A 326 5.17 2.75 11.89
C VAL A 326 5.17 4.09 11.16
N TYR A 327 4.21 4.95 11.45
CA TYR A 327 4.16 6.32 10.93
C TYR A 327 3.60 7.28 11.97
N PHE A 328 4.08 8.52 11.95
CA PHE A 328 3.72 9.52 12.94
C PHE A 328 3.72 10.93 12.36
N LYS A 329 3.05 11.85 13.04
CA LYS A 329 3.26 13.29 12.90
C LYS A 329 3.37 13.89 14.30
N MET A 330 4.60 14.14 14.75
CA MET A 330 4.88 14.76 16.04
C MET A 330 4.88 16.28 15.86
N PHE A 331 4.13 17.01 16.67
CA PHE A 331 4.19 18.47 16.77
C PHE A 331 4.99 18.87 18.00
N LEU A 332 5.93 19.78 17.84
CA LEU A 332 6.74 20.35 18.91
C LEU A 332 6.41 21.83 19.07
N ASN A 333 6.14 22.25 20.31
CA ASN A 333 5.99 23.66 20.69
C ASN A 333 7.22 24.13 21.50
N ARG A 334 7.74 25.33 21.19
CA ARG A 334 8.85 26.00 21.89
C ARG A 334 8.39 26.72 23.16
N ASP A 335 7.08 26.91 23.34
CA ASP A 335 6.49 27.59 24.49
C ASP A 335 6.59 26.71 25.74
N ASN A 336 7.66 26.91 26.52
CA ASN A 336 7.87 26.24 27.81
C ASN A 336 7.83 27.25 28.99
N PRO A 337 6.71 27.97 29.23
CA PRO A 337 6.62 29.02 30.26
C PRO A 337 6.72 28.47 31.69
N THR A 338 6.51 27.16 31.87
CA THR A 338 6.58 26.45 33.16
C THR A 338 7.95 25.83 33.44
N ASN A 339 8.94 26.02 32.55
CA ASN A 339 10.29 25.43 32.66
C ASN A 339 10.29 23.90 32.88
N VAL A 340 9.42 23.19 32.16
CA VAL A 340 9.41 21.72 32.11
C VAL A 340 10.80 21.22 31.70
N PRO A 341 11.41 20.27 32.44
CA PRO A 341 12.73 19.74 32.12
C PRO A 341 12.71 18.91 30.83
N ALA A 342 13.86 18.83 30.16
CA ALA A 342 14.06 17.81 29.13
C ALA A 342 14.01 16.40 29.76
N ILE A 343 13.37 15.45 29.08
CA ILE A 343 13.33 14.03 29.47
C ILE A 343 14.73 13.44 29.28
N SER A 344 15.50 13.42 30.36
CA SER A 344 16.64 12.52 30.50
C SER A 344 16.11 11.13 30.78
N LEU A 345 16.62 10.15 30.04
CA LEU A 345 16.49 8.74 30.41
C LEU A 345 17.44 8.43 31.59
N ALA A 346 17.17 7.36 32.33
CA ALA A 346 18.10 6.86 33.33
C ALA A 346 19.38 6.31 32.67
N ALA A 347 20.47 6.22 33.43
CA ALA A 347 21.66 5.51 32.96
C ALA A 347 21.34 4.02 32.81
N ALA A 348 21.72 3.43 31.67
CA ALA A 348 21.59 1.99 31.48
C ALA A 348 22.40 1.23 32.55
N PRO A 349 21.86 0.15 33.15
CA PRO A 349 22.60 -0.62 34.14
C PRO A 349 23.77 -1.39 33.50
N ASN A 350 24.72 -1.81 34.33
CA ASN A 350 25.76 -2.74 33.89
C ASN A 350 25.14 -4.10 33.54
N ALA A 351 25.72 -4.78 32.55
CA ALA A 351 25.30 -6.14 32.18
C ALA A 351 25.61 -7.13 33.32
N ALA A 352 24.69 -8.06 33.58
CA ALA A 352 24.98 -9.25 34.37
C ALA A 352 26.18 -10.02 33.76
N ILE A 353 26.99 -10.67 34.60
CA ILE A 353 28.19 -11.40 34.16
C ILE A 353 28.19 -12.85 34.69
N SER A 354 29.07 -13.68 34.12
CA SER A 354 29.30 -15.06 34.59
C SER A 354 28.05 -15.95 34.64
N LEU A 355 27.14 -15.81 33.67
CA LEU A 355 25.98 -16.69 33.53
C LEU A 355 26.42 -18.16 33.38
N SER A 356 25.93 -18.99 34.28
CA SER A 356 26.23 -20.42 34.41
C SER A 356 24.96 -21.17 34.83
N GLY A 357 24.96 -22.49 34.71
CA GLY A 357 23.81 -23.27 35.13
C GLY A 357 23.93 -24.78 34.93
N THR A 358 23.00 -25.51 35.53
CA THR A 358 22.91 -26.98 35.49
C THR A 358 21.46 -27.42 35.42
N VAL A 359 21.18 -28.55 34.75
CA VAL A 359 19.82 -29.10 34.64
C VAL A 359 19.74 -30.53 35.15
N SER A 360 18.73 -30.79 35.99
CA SER A 360 18.41 -32.12 36.51
C SER A 360 17.60 -32.92 35.48
N ASN A 361 18.20 -33.95 34.89
CA ASN A 361 17.47 -34.89 34.03
C ASN A 361 16.39 -35.68 34.78
N ALA A 362 16.44 -35.75 36.12
CA ALA A 362 15.42 -36.42 36.93
C ALA A 362 14.16 -35.57 37.19
N THR A 363 14.21 -34.24 36.98
CA THR A 363 13.12 -33.33 37.37
C THR A 363 12.85 -32.16 36.42
N GLY A 364 13.68 -31.92 35.41
CA GLY A 364 13.60 -30.73 34.55
C GLY A 364 14.07 -29.43 35.21
N ALA A 365 14.47 -29.47 36.48
CA ALA A 365 14.95 -28.32 37.25
C ALA A 365 16.28 -27.79 36.67
N ALA A 366 16.23 -26.64 36.00
CA ALA A 366 17.36 -25.93 35.43
C ALA A 366 17.72 -24.73 36.32
N ASN A 367 18.79 -24.87 37.10
CA ASN A 367 19.29 -23.81 37.98
C ASN A 367 20.27 -22.93 37.20
N LEU A 368 19.95 -21.65 37.06
CA LEU A 368 20.80 -20.62 36.48
C LEU A 368 21.38 -19.76 37.61
N ASN A 369 22.65 -19.36 37.47
CA ASN A 369 23.33 -18.44 38.38
C ASN A 369 24.15 -17.43 37.56
N TRP A 370 24.16 -16.18 37.98
CA TRP A 370 24.99 -15.10 37.42
C TRP A 370 25.51 -14.21 38.55
N ALA A 371 26.55 -13.44 38.28
CA ALA A 371 26.97 -12.38 39.19
C ALA A 371 26.32 -11.06 38.74
N ASP A 372 25.77 -10.34 39.72
CA ASP A 372 25.40 -8.95 39.53
C ASP A 372 26.67 -8.08 39.43
N ALA A 373 26.65 -7.12 38.53
CA ALA A 373 27.69 -6.11 38.32
C ALA A 373 27.10 -4.69 38.26
N SER A 374 25.79 -4.56 38.49
CA SER A 374 25.03 -3.32 38.51
C SER A 374 24.84 -2.81 39.93
N SER A 375 24.40 -1.56 40.05
CA SER A 375 23.96 -0.96 41.33
C SER A 375 22.83 0.05 41.11
N ASN A 376 22.13 -0.06 39.98
CA ASN A 376 21.15 0.89 39.48
C ASN A 376 20.08 0.22 38.58
N GLU A 377 19.98 -1.11 38.63
CA GLU A 377 18.96 -1.94 37.99
C GLU A 377 17.69 -2.02 38.87
N THR A 378 16.52 -2.12 38.25
CA THR A 378 15.27 -2.47 38.95
C THR A 378 14.98 -3.97 38.90
N GLY A 379 15.61 -4.69 37.97
CA GLY A 379 15.51 -6.14 37.84
C GLY A 379 16.30 -6.74 36.70
N PHE A 380 16.15 -8.06 36.52
CA PHE A 380 16.72 -8.83 35.42
C PHE A 380 15.66 -9.64 34.69
N LEU A 381 15.65 -9.57 33.36
CA LEU A 381 14.90 -10.49 32.50
C LEU A 381 15.76 -11.73 32.24
N VAL A 382 15.24 -12.90 32.60
CA VAL A 382 15.77 -14.19 32.16
C VAL A 382 15.04 -14.58 30.88
N ARG A 383 15.70 -14.41 29.74
CA ARG A 383 15.17 -14.83 28.43
C ARG A 383 15.59 -16.28 28.15
N ARG A 384 14.66 -17.09 27.66
CA ARG A 384 14.83 -18.50 27.24
C ARG A 384 14.41 -18.69 25.79
N LYS A 385 15.17 -19.47 25.02
CA LYS A 385 14.84 -19.92 23.66
C LYS A 385 14.84 -21.44 23.61
N GLY A 386 13.70 -22.03 23.25
CA GLY A 386 13.53 -23.47 23.14
C GLY A 386 13.60 -23.99 21.70
N ALA A 387 13.04 -25.18 21.48
CA ALA A 387 13.02 -25.86 20.17
C ALA A 387 12.22 -25.14 19.07
N ASP A 388 11.38 -24.14 19.41
CA ASP A 388 10.69 -23.28 18.42
C ASP A 388 11.59 -22.13 17.89
N GLY A 389 12.78 -21.95 18.46
CA GLY A 389 13.77 -20.98 18.01
C GLY A 389 13.50 -19.52 18.42
N ARG A 390 12.45 -19.23 19.21
CA ARG A 390 12.12 -17.86 19.63
C ARG A 390 12.53 -17.56 21.07
N TRP A 391 12.94 -16.32 21.33
CA TRP A 391 13.20 -15.86 22.70
C TRP A 391 11.89 -15.53 23.41
N THR A 392 11.75 -16.02 24.65
CA THR A 392 10.62 -15.80 25.57
C THR A 392 11.17 -15.31 26.90
N THR A 393 10.39 -14.57 27.70
CA THR A 393 10.73 -14.38 29.12
C THR A 393 10.37 -15.63 29.90
N ALA A 394 11.34 -16.25 30.58
CA ALA A 394 11.09 -17.29 31.57
C ALA A 394 10.67 -16.66 32.91
N THR A 395 11.34 -15.56 33.30
CA THR A 395 10.92 -14.70 34.42
C THR A 395 11.51 -13.29 34.32
N GLY A 396 10.90 -12.33 35.02
CA GLY A 396 11.56 -11.13 35.50
C GLY A 396 11.87 -11.27 36.99
N THR A 397 13.13 -11.07 37.40
CA THR A 397 13.57 -11.06 38.80
C THR A 397 13.82 -9.64 39.28
N ALA A 398 13.75 -9.42 40.60
CA ALA A 398 14.04 -8.12 41.21
C ALA A 398 15.54 -7.74 41.12
N ALA A 399 15.84 -6.48 41.42
CA ALA A 399 17.21 -5.98 41.64
C ALA A 399 18.02 -6.88 42.59
N ASN A 400 19.34 -6.93 42.41
CA ASN A 400 20.28 -7.75 43.19
C ASN A 400 20.03 -9.28 43.12
N ALA A 401 19.16 -9.77 42.22
CA ALA A 401 19.00 -11.21 41.99
C ALA A 401 20.23 -11.79 41.28
N VAL A 402 20.65 -12.99 41.71
CA VAL A 402 21.85 -13.69 41.22
C VAL A 402 21.56 -15.12 40.72
N SER A 403 20.32 -15.58 40.81
CA SER A 403 19.93 -16.94 40.38
C SER A 403 18.45 -17.05 40.03
N TYR A 404 18.14 -18.09 39.24
CA TYR A 404 16.76 -18.46 38.88
C TYR A 404 16.67 -19.97 38.66
N LEU A 405 15.59 -20.58 39.13
CA LEU A 405 15.24 -21.97 38.86
C LEU A 405 14.10 -22.02 37.83
N ASP A 406 14.41 -22.49 36.63
CA ASP A 406 13.43 -22.83 35.61
C ASP A 406 13.01 -24.31 35.72
N ASN A 407 11.76 -24.62 35.39
CA ASN A 407 11.23 -25.98 35.46
C ASN A 407 10.83 -26.44 34.05
N LEU A 408 11.75 -27.12 33.38
CA LEU A 408 11.59 -27.57 31.99
C LEU A 408 10.62 -28.74 31.91
N THR A 409 9.55 -28.57 31.11
CA THR A 409 8.46 -29.54 30.97
C THR A 409 8.57 -30.46 29.75
N ALA A 410 9.51 -30.19 28.84
CA ALA A 410 9.77 -30.98 27.63
C ALA A 410 11.28 -31.18 27.45
N THR A 411 11.68 -32.30 26.84
CA THR A 411 13.09 -32.57 26.55
C THR A 411 13.57 -31.77 25.34
N GLY A 412 14.85 -31.37 25.35
CA GLY A 412 15.41 -30.53 24.29
C GLY A 412 16.60 -29.69 24.74
N SER A 413 17.07 -28.85 23.81
CA SER A 413 18.10 -27.84 24.04
C SER A 413 17.46 -26.48 24.28
N TYR A 414 17.94 -25.76 25.29
CA TYR A 414 17.41 -24.46 25.73
C TYR A 414 18.55 -23.47 25.90
N ASP A 415 18.52 -22.37 25.14
CA ASP A 415 19.45 -21.26 25.33
C ASP A 415 18.86 -20.23 26.31
N TYR A 416 19.69 -19.72 27.21
CA TYR A 416 19.34 -18.70 28.19
C TYR A 416 20.24 -17.48 28.07
N LYS A 417 19.67 -16.28 28.26
CA LYS A 417 20.43 -15.03 28.43
C LYS A 417 19.77 -14.15 29.49
N VAL A 418 20.58 -13.39 30.24
CA VAL A 418 20.11 -12.47 31.28
C VAL A 418 20.31 -11.03 30.82
N ILE A 419 19.34 -10.15 31.12
CA ILE A 419 19.35 -8.72 30.78
C ILE A 419 18.94 -7.93 32.02
N SER A 420 19.87 -7.21 32.65
CA SER A 420 19.58 -6.20 33.67
C SER A 420 18.87 -4.99 33.03
N TYR A 421 17.91 -4.38 33.72
CA TYR A 421 17.17 -3.22 33.21
C TYR A 421 16.75 -2.24 34.31
N THR A 422 16.52 -0.98 33.92
CA THR A 422 15.89 0.08 34.74
C THR A 422 14.99 0.93 33.88
N ASP A 423 13.76 1.20 34.34
CA ASP A 423 12.77 2.01 33.62
C ASP A 423 12.53 1.60 32.15
N SER A 424 12.64 0.30 31.85
CA SER A 424 12.62 -0.31 30.50
C SER A 424 13.90 -0.15 29.66
N ILE A 425 14.93 0.51 30.20
CA ILE A 425 16.25 0.69 29.57
C ILE A 425 17.13 -0.51 29.93
N PRO A 426 17.58 -1.31 28.95
CA PRO A 426 18.34 -2.53 29.20
C PRO A 426 19.87 -2.28 29.22
N ALA A 427 20.59 -3.16 29.89
CA ALA A 427 22.00 -3.41 29.63
C ALA A 427 22.20 -4.19 28.32
N SER A 428 23.46 -4.47 27.96
CA SER A 428 23.73 -5.58 27.01
C SER A 428 23.37 -6.92 27.65
N ALA A 429 22.83 -7.84 26.86
CA ALA A 429 22.53 -9.20 27.31
C ALA A 429 23.82 -9.99 27.58
N THR A 430 23.76 -10.98 28.47
CA THR A 430 24.83 -11.99 28.61
C THR A 430 25.06 -12.74 27.30
N ALA A 431 26.24 -13.33 27.15
CA ALA A 431 26.42 -14.43 26.20
C ALA A 431 25.37 -15.55 26.48
N PRO A 432 24.80 -16.20 25.44
CA PRO A 432 23.86 -17.29 25.64
C PRO A 432 24.49 -18.52 26.30
N LEU A 433 23.79 -19.10 27.27
CA LEU A 433 24.11 -20.38 27.91
C LEU A 433 23.15 -21.46 27.41
N THR A 434 23.66 -22.52 26.79
CA THR A 434 22.85 -23.66 26.36
C THR A 434 22.79 -24.75 27.44
N LEU A 435 21.59 -25.17 27.83
CA LEU A 435 21.33 -26.34 28.69
C LEU A 435 20.52 -27.40 27.92
N VAL A 436 20.80 -28.67 28.15
CA VAL A 436 20.12 -29.79 27.47
C VAL A 436 19.42 -30.68 28.49
N TYR A 437 18.09 -30.77 28.42
CA TYR A 437 17.27 -31.62 29.27
C TYR A 437 16.87 -32.91 28.53
N ALA A 438 17.32 -34.05 29.04
CA ALA A 438 17.13 -35.37 28.41
C ALA A 438 15.98 -36.21 29.01
N GLY A 439 15.43 -35.80 30.16
CA GLY A 439 14.32 -36.50 30.81
C GLY A 439 14.72 -37.71 31.67
N VAL A 440 13.73 -38.24 32.41
CA VAL A 440 13.93 -39.26 33.43
C VAL A 440 14.17 -40.63 32.78
N GLY A 441 15.45 -41.01 32.68
CA GLY A 441 15.88 -42.28 32.08
C GLY A 441 17.34 -42.28 31.62
N SER A 442 17.90 -41.10 31.29
CA SER A 442 19.33 -40.97 30.97
C SER A 442 20.19 -40.88 32.22
N SER A 443 20.89 -41.97 32.54
CA SER A 443 22.08 -41.92 33.41
C SER A 443 23.18 -41.09 32.74
N THR A 444 24.02 -40.45 33.55
CA THR A 444 24.98 -39.43 33.08
C THR A 444 26.21 -39.98 32.39
N SER A 445 26.61 -39.33 31.29
CA SER A 445 28.02 -39.22 30.89
C SER A 445 28.23 -37.85 30.24
N SER A 446 28.92 -36.96 30.96
CA SER A 446 29.29 -35.62 30.50
C SER A 446 30.51 -35.67 29.59
N VAL A 447 30.52 -34.94 28.48
CA VAL A 447 31.74 -34.62 27.74
C VAL A 447 31.71 -33.14 27.32
N SER A 448 32.66 -32.37 27.82
CA SER A 448 32.95 -30.99 27.42
C SER A 448 33.73 -30.95 26.10
N SER A 449 33.95 -29.76 25.55
CA SER A 449 34.70 -29.57 24.30
C SER A 449 36.14 -30.12 24.32
N ALA A 450 36.44 -30.94 23.31
CA ALA A 450 37.73 -31.23 22.67
C ALA A 450 39.02 -31.38 23.52
N SER A 451 39.62 -32.58 23.50
CA SER A 451 41.05 -32.78 23.16
C SER A 451 41.43 -34.24 22.85
N SER A 452 42.18 -34.43 21.75
CA SER A 452 43.18 -35.47 21.46
C SER A 452 42.91 -37.00 21.59
N THR A 453 43.15 -37.69 20.46
CA THR A 453 43.72 -39.07 20.28
C THR A 453 42.86 -40.36 20.28
N SER A 454 42.79 -40.98 19.08
CA SER A 454 43.06 -42.40 18.71
C SER A 454 42.11 -43.60 19.02
N VAL A 455 41.52 -44.13 17.93
CA VAL A 455 41.61 -45.53 17.38
C VAL A 455 40.70 -46.67 17.94
N THR A 456 40.18 -47.51 17.01
CA THR A 456 39.47 -48.84 17.13
C THR A 456 38.10 -48.85 17.87
N SER A 457 36.95 -49.22 17.26
CA SER A 457 36.42 -50.56 16.84
C SER A 457 36.10 -51.50 18.02
N VAL A 458 35.03 -52.32 18.07
CA VAL A 458 34.35 -53.18 17.05
C VAL A 458 32.82 -53.31 17.34
N SER A 459 32.09 -54.05 16.48
CA SER A 459 30.68 -54.54 16.48
C SER A 459 30.17 -55.19 17.80
N SER A 460 28.92 -55.70 17.98
CA SER A 460 27.80 -56.11 17.08
C SER A 460 26.52 -56.49 17.87
N SER A 461 25.34 -56.50 17.21
CA SER A 461 24.16 -57.39 17.50
C SER A 461 23.36 -57.18 18.82
N SER A 462 22.07 -57.54 18.95
CA SER A 462 20.98 -57.87 17.99
C SER A 462 19.62 -58.09 18.71
N ARG A 463 18.48 -57.79 18.06
CA ARG A 463 17.15 -58.50 18.06
C ARG A 463 16.48 -58.93 19.40
N SER A 464 15.16 -58.90 19.60
CA SER A 464 13.96 -58.63 18.76
C SER A 464 12.70 -58.49 19.65
N ALA A 465 11.61 -57.88 19.13
CA ALA A 465 10.17 -58.15 19.40
C ALA A 465 9.62 -58.17 20.86
N SER A 466 8.45 -57.63 21.20
CA SER A 466 7.32 -56.99 20.48
C SER A 466 6.44 -56.21 21.51
N SER A 467 5.20 -55.72 21.32
CA SER A 467 4.16 -55.93 20.28
C SER A 467 3.24 -54.70 20.04
N LEU A 468 2.03 -54.69 20.62
CA LEU A 468 0.85 -53.84 20.37
C LEU A 468 0.11 -53.61 21.72
N SER A 469 -0.84 -52.69 21.93
CA SER A 469 -1.75 -52.00 20.99
C SER A 469 -2.29 -50.65 21.53
N SER A 470 -2.73 -49.75 20.62
CA SER A 470 -3.83 -48.73 20.75
C SER A 470 -4.00 -47.96 22.09
N GLY A 471 -4.08 -46.63 22.18
CA GLY A 471 -4.53 -45.60 21.21
C GLY A 471 -5.56 -44.68 21.91
N SER A 472 -5.87 -43.44 21.51
CA SER A 472 -5.42 -42.59 20.39
C SER A 472 -5.65 -41.09 20.75
N SER A 473 -5.18 -40.15 19.92
CA SER A 473 -5.27 -38.68 20.18
C SER A 473 -6.35 -37.95 19.35
N SER A 474 -6.64 -36.69 19.70
CA SER A 474 -7.39 -35.78 18.83
C SER A 474 -6.89 -34.33 18.93
N SER A 475 -6.47 -33.77 17.80
CA SER A 475 -6.23 -32.33 17.59
C SER A 475 -6.35 -32.02 16.10
N THR A 476 -6.94 -30.86 15.75
CA THR A 476 -7.33 -30.54 14.37
C THR A 476 -6.48 -29.42 13.77
N GLY A 477 -5.39 -29.81 13.11
CA GLY A 477 -4.63 -28.96 12.19
C GLY A 477 -4.81 -29.41 10.73
N ALA A 478 -4.47 -28.55 9.77
CA ALA A 478 -4.40 -28.95 8.37
C ALA A 478 -3.25 -29.95 8.17
N LEU A 479 -3.57 -31.13 7.63
CA LEU A 479 -2.64 -32.26 7.52
C LEU A 479 -1.57 -31.98 6.44
N VAL A 480 -0.31 -31.83 6.84
CA VAL A 480 0.83 -31.63 5.91
C VAL A 480 1.53 -32.97 5.69
N GLY A 481 1.64 -33.39 4.44
CA GLY A 481 2.26 -34.67 4.07
C GLY A 481 3.78 -34.67 4.16
N ASP A 482 4.35 -35.77 4.64
CA ASP A 482 5.78 -36.02 4.72
C ASP A 482 6.21 -37.05 3.66
N VAL A 483 7.11 -36.63 2.77
CA VAL A 483 7.63 -37.45 1.65
C VAL A 483 8.36 -38.71 2.14
N THR A 484 9.04 -38.66 3.28
CA THR A 484 9.81 -39.78 3.84
C THR A 484 8.89 -40.83 4.47
N ARG A 485 7.85 -40.37 5.19
CA ARG A 485 6.79 -41.26 5.67
C ARG A 485 5.96 -41.81 4.50
N GLY A 486 5.73 -41.00 3.46
CA GLY A 486 5.09 -41.42 2.22
C GLY A 486 5.85 -42.52 1.50
N ALA A 487 7.17 -42.39 1.33
CA ALA A 487 8.04 -43.43 0.77
C ALA A 487 8.00 -44.74 1.58
N SER A 488 7.95 -44.60 2.91
CA SER A 488 7.81 -45.73 3.83
C SER A 488 6.45 -46.42 3.66
N LEU A 489 5.36 -45.65 3.65
CA LEU A 489 3.99 -46.13 3.45
C LEU A 489 3.78 -46.77 2.07
N TRP A 490 4.38 -46.22 1.01
CA TRP A 490 4.34 -46.74 -0.36
C TRP A 490 4.84 -48.19 -0.45
N THR A 491 5.87 -48.49 0.34
CA THR A 491 6.41 -49.85 0.48
C THR A 491 5.57 -50.69 1.46
N GLN A 492 5.26 -50.16 2.64
CA GLN A 492 4.56 -50.88 3.72
C GLN A 492 3.11 -51.25 3.37
N ARG A 493 2.42 -50.47 2.53
CA ARG A 493 1.05 -50.73 2.04
C ARG A 493 1.04 -51.40 0.66
N SER A 494 2.17 -51.96 0.22
CA SER A 494 2.33 -52.69 -1.05
C SER A 494 1.94 -51.90 -2.31
N CYS A 495 1.92 -50.56 -2.27
CA CYS A 495 1.61 -49.73 -3.43
C CYS A 495 2.57 -50.00 -4.61
N VAL A 496 3.84 -50.29 -4.29
CA VAL A 496 4.87 -50.78 -5.22
C VAL A 496 4.40 -51.98 -6.06
N GLY A 497 3.58 -52.88 -5.50
CA GLY A 497 3.12 -54.09 -6.20
C GLY A 497 2.17 -53.82 -7.36
N CYS A 498 1.37 -52.75 -7.29
CA CYS A 498 0.45 -52.35 -8.36
C CYS A 498 1.05 -51.24 -9.24
N HIS A 499 1.75 -50.27 -8.64
CA HIS A 499 2.19 -49.04 -9.28
C HIS A 499 3.70 -48.97 -9.57
N GLY A 500 4.48 -49.95 -9.12
CA GLY A 500 5.93 -49.96 -9.32
C GLY A 500 6.69 -49.06 -8.35
N VAL A 501 8.01 -48.98 -8.52
CA VAL A 501 8.92 -48.26 -7.62
C VAL A 501 8.89 -46.74 -7.82
N ASP A 502 8.60 -46.29 -9.04
CA ASP A 502 8.56 -44.89 -9.49
C ASP A 502 7.16 -44.42 -9.96
N GLY A 503 6.12 -45.21 -9.66
CA GLY A 503 4.76 -44.99 -10.15
C GLY A 503 4.50 -45.46 -11.59
N ALA A 504 5.51 -45.91 -12.35
CA ALA A 504 5.38 -46.34 -13.73
C ALA A 504 6.00 -47.71 -14.05
N LYS A 505 7.02 -48.15 -13.30
CA LYS A 505 7.83 -49.35 -13.56
C LYS A 505 8.12 -50.16 -12.31
N ASN A 506 8.20 -51.48 -12.48
CA ASN A 506 8.63 -52.42 -11.45
C ASN A 506 10.16 -52.37 -11.27
N ALA A 507 10.67 -52.97 -10.18
CA ALA A 507 12.11 -52.98 -9.86
C ALA A 507 13.01 -53.67 -10.91
N ASN A 508 12.43 -54.46 -11.82
CA ASN A 508 13.12 -55.08 -12.96
C ASN A 508 13.04 -54.23 -14.25
N GLY A 509 12.48 -53.01 -14.19
CA GLY A 509 12.32 -52.11 -15.33
C GLY A 509 11.10 -52.35 -16.23
N SER A 510 10.29 -53.40 -15.99
CA SER A 510 9.03 -53.61 -16.72
C SER A 510 8.01 -52.52 -16.36
N ALA A 511 7.00 -52.29 -17.20
CA ALA A 511 5.84 -51.49 -16.80
C ALA A 511 5.16 -52.07 -15.54
N ALA A 512 4.61 -51.20 -14.70
CA ALA A 512 3.76 -51.56 -13.57
C ALA A 512 2.36 -51.98 -14.02
N ILE A 513 1.61 -52.65 -13.14
CA ILE A 513 0.26 -53.17 -13.43
C ILE A 513 -0.75 -52.03 -13.65
N ILE A 514 -0.64 -50.97 -12.85
CA ILE A 514 -1.44 -49.74 -12.95
C ILE A 514 -0.46 -48.57 -12.89
N GLN A 515 -0.08 -48.02 -14.04
CA GLN A 515 0.79 -46.85 -14.09
C GLN A 515 0.04 -45.61 -13.58
N LEU A 516 0.65 -44.86 -12.66
CA LEU A 516 0.16 -43.56 -12.23
C LEU A 516 0.49 -42.49 -13.26
N ASN A 517 -0.46 -41.59 -13.53
CA ASN A 517 -0.13 -40.22 -13.93
C ASN A 517 -0.27 -39.33 -12.69
N PRO A 518 0.83 -38.92 -12.03
CA PRO A 518 0.81 -38.08 -10.84
C PRO A 518 0.54 -36.60 -11.14
N ASN A 519 0.62 -36.17 -12.41
CA ASN A 519 0.37 -34.78 -12.79
C ASN A 519 -1.12 -34.43 -12.61
N ARG A 520 -2.02 -35.35 -12.99
CA ARG A 520 -3.49 -35.18 -12.95
C ARG A 520 -3.97 -34.33 -11.78
N SER A 521 -4.63 -33.22 -12.10
CA SER A 521 -5.26 -32.34 -11.12
C SER A 521 -6.44 -33.03 -10.39
N PHE A 522 -7.10 -34.00 -11.04
CA PHE A 522 -8.17 -34.82 -10.45
C PHE A 522 -8.10 -36.32 -10.82
N TYR A 523 -8.63 -37.15 -9.93
CA TYR A 523 -8.66 -38.61 -10.02
C TYR A 523 -10.09 -39.12 -9.86
N ARG A 524 -10.43 -40.20 -10.56
CA ARG A 524 -11.79 -40.74 -10.62
C ARG A 524 -11.76 -42.26 -10.69
N HIS A 525 -12.56 -42.93 -9.86
CA HIS A 525 -12.70 -44.38 -9.87
C HIS A 525 -13.82 -44.79 -10.83
N ARG A 526 -13.77 -45.99 -11.42
CA ARG A 526 -14.82 -46.52 -12.30
C ARG A 526 -16.22 -46.58 -11.66
N ASN A 527 -16.29 -46.57 -10.31
CA ASN A 527 -17.53 -46.55 -9.54
C ASN A 527 -17.82 -45.18 -8.87
N ASP A 528 -17.05 -44.13 -9.19
CA ASP A 528 -17.25 -42.76 -8.71
C ASP A 528 -17.58 -41.84 -9.89
N THR A 529 -18.63 -41.03 -9.76
CA THR A 529 -19.03 -40.05 -10.78
C THR A 529 -18.51 -38.64 -10.48
N GLN A 530 -17.84 -38.45 -9.34
CA GLN A 530 -17.23 -37.19 -8.95
C GLN A 530 -15.71 -37.26 -9.15
N ASP A 531 -15.14 -36.12 -9.53
CA ASP A 531 -13.70 -35.95 -9.67
C ASP A 531 -13.11 -35.56 -8.29
N ARG A 532 -12.01 -36.21 -7.88
CA ARG A 532 -11.42 -36.13 -6.53
C ARG A 532 -10.01 -35.53 -6.57
N SER A 533 -9.59 -34.87 -5.51
CA SER A 533 -8.15 -34.63 -5.28
C SER A 533 -7.39 -35.95 -5.07
N LEU A 534 -6.07 -35.96 -5.23
CA LEU A 534 -5.26 -37.16 -5.02
C LEU A 534 -5.42 -37.70 -3.58
N ARG A 535 -5.38 -36.83 -2.57
CA ARG A 535 -5.63 -37.21 -1.17
C ARG A 535 -6.99 -37.86 -0.93
N GLU A 536 -8.06 -37.30 -1.47
CA GLU A 536 -9.41 -37.86 -1.31
C GLU A 536 -9.54 -39.19 -2.05
N PHE A 537 -8.98 -39.27 -3.26
CA PHE A 537 -8.94 -40.50 -4.04
C PHE A 537 -8.18 -41.61 -3.32
N ILE A 538 -7.03 -41.29 -2.71
CA ILE A 538 -6.30 -42.24 -1.84
C ILE A 538 -7.15 -42.62 -0.64
N SER A 539 -7.73 -41.63 0.05
CA SER A 539 -8.54 -41.83 1.27
C SER A 539 -9.76 -42.73 1.04
N LEU A 540 -10.40 -42.66 -0.14
CA LEU A 540 -11.61 -43.41 -0.47
C LEU A 540 -11.30 -44.75 -1.16
N TRP A 541 -10.37 -44.76 -2.12
CA TRP A 541 -10.23 -45.83 -3.10
C TRP A 541 -8.88 -46.58 -3.08
N MET A 542 -7.98 -46.26 -2.14
CA MET A 542 -6.66 -46.93 -2.04
C MET A 542 -6.26 -47.35 -0.61
N PRO A 543 -5.45 -48.42 -0.47
CA PRO A 543 -5.09 -49.39 -1.51
C PRO A 543 -6.30 -50.22 -1.98
N GLN A 544 -6.27 -50.74 -3.20
CA GLN A 544 -7.32 -51.60 -3.73
C GLN A 544 -7.47 -52.87 -2.87
N GLY A 545 -8.70 -53.21 -2.45
CA GLY A 545 -8.97 -54.26 -1.46
C GLY A 545 -8.69 -53.85 -0.01
N GLY A 546 -8.42 -52.56 0.22
CA GLY A 546 -8.22 -51.92 1.52
C GLY A 546 -8.76 -50.48 1.51
N GLU A 547 -9.86 -50.26 0.80
CA GLU A 547 -10.54 -48.98 0.63
C GLU A 547 -10.87 -48.35 2.01
N GLY A 548 -10.73 -47.02 2.14
CA GLY A 548 -10.94 -46.33 3.41
C GLY A 548 -9.84 -46.52 4.48
N THR A 549 -8.84 -47.39 4.28
CA THR A 549 -7.84 -47.70 5.32
C THR A 549 -6.65 -46.74 5.39
N CYS A 550 -6.49 -45.83 4.43
CA CYS A 550 -5.41 -44.83 4.41
C CYS A 550 -5.97 -43.41 4.30
N THR A 551 -6.63 -42.95 5.36
CA THR A 551 -7.22 -41.61 5.44
C THR A 551 -6.31 -40.62 6.18
N GLY A 552 -6.67 -39.33 6.15
CA GLY A 552 -6.01 -38.30 6.96
C GLY A 552 -4.51 -38.18 6.67
N GLN A 553 -3.68 -38.29 7.71
CA GLN A 553 -2.23 -38.17 7.57
C GLN A 553 -1.62 -39.25 6.67
N CYS A 554 -2.22 -40.44 6.60
CA CYS A 554 -1.76 -41.51 5.71
C CYS A 554 -1.90 -41.11 4.23
N ALA A 555 -3.06 -40.55 3.86
CA ALA A 555 -3.29 -40.02 2.51
C ALA A 555 -2.40 -38.81 2.21
N ALA A 556 -2.18 -37.93 3.19
CA ALA A 556 -1.32 -36.76 3.03
C ALA A 556 0.15 -37.15 2.79
N ASP A 557 0.69 -38.10 3.56
CA ASP A 557 2.05 -38.60 3.40
C ASP A 557 2.23 -39.31 2.04
N LEU A 558 1.29 -40.18 1.65
CA LEU A 558 1.32 -40.84 0.33
C LEU A 558 1.20 -39.85 -0.84
N GLU A 559 0.30 -38.86 -0.75
CA GLU A 559 0.15 -37.80 -1.76
C GLU A 559 1.46 -37.04 -1.95
N ALA A 560 2.10 -36.61 -0.86
CA ALA A 560 3.37 -35.88 -0.89
C ALA A 560 4.48 -36.70 -1.56
N TYR A 561 4.51 -38.02 -1.35
CA TYR A 561 5.47 -38.91 -2.02
C TYR A 561 5.14 -39.12 -3.50
N ILE A 562 3.87 -39.37 -3.87
CA ILE A 562 3.46 -39.54 -5.27
C ILE A 562 3.73 -38.28 -6.10
N TRP A 563 3.63 -37.08 -5.52
CA TRP A 563 4.00 -35.84 -6.19
C TRP A 563 5.50 -35.76 -6.57
N THR A 564 6.38 -36.54 -5.95
CA THR A 564 7.80 -36.62 -6.37
C THR A 564 7.99 -37.32 -7.73
N PHE A 565 6.98 -38.07 -8.20
CA PHE A 565 7.00 -38.73 -9.50
C PHE A 565 6.55 -37.82 -10.66
N ARG A 566 6.12 -36.59 -10.37
CA ARG A 566 5.67 -35.62 -11.39
C ARG A 566 6.78 -35.27 -12.37
N LYS A 567 6.39 -35.08 -13.63
CA LYS A 567 7.28 -34.66 -14.72
C LYS A 567 6.66 -33.44 -15.39
N PRO A 568 7.44 -32.45 -15.87
CA PRO A 568 6.91 -31.44 -16.77
C PRO A 568 6.17 -32.11 -17.91
N SER A 569 5.04 -31.53 -18.33
CA SER A 569 4.28 -32.08 -19.46
C SER A 569 5.10 -32.03 -20.75
N ASP A 570 4.64 -32.75 -21.78
CA ASP A 570 5.33 -32.93 -23.07
C ASP A 570 5.32 -31.69 -23.99
N GLY A 571 5.13 -30.50 -23.41
CA GLY A 571 4.92 -29.23 -24.10
C GLY A 571 3.45 -28.90 -24.33
N GLN A 572 2.52 -29.83 -24.08
CA GLN A 572 1.08 -29.54 -24.02
C GLN A 572 0.61 -29.33 -22.57
N PRO A 573 -0.28 -28.38 -22.27
CA PRO A 573 -0.87 -28.25 -20.94
C PRO A 573 -1.91 -29.35 -20.66
N ASP A 574 -1.84 -30.01 -19.50
CA ASP A 574 -2.94 -30.88 -19.00
C ASP A 574 -4.21 -30.04 -18.72
N VAL A 575 -4.06 -28.76 -18.36
CA VAL A 575 -5.10 -27.72 -18.38
C VAL A 575 -4.59 -26.54 -19.23
N PRO A 576 -5.25 -26.16 -20.33
CA PRO A 576 -4.81 -25.05 -21.18
C PRO A 576 -4.59 -23.74 -20.40
N VAL A 577 -3.40 -23.16 -20.52
CA VAL A 577 -3.12 -21.81 -20.00
C VAL A 577 -4.16 -20.82 -20.53
N SER A 578 -4.93 -20.22 -19.63
CA SER A 578 -6.18 -19.55 -19.99
C SER A 578 -5.92 -18.22 -20.71
N TYR A 579 -6.15 -18.20 -22.02
CA TYR A 579 -6.21 -16.95 -22.79
C TYR A 579 -7.60 -16.33 -22.61
N PHE A 580 -7.66 -15.12 -22.05
CA PHE A 580 -8.90 -14.38 -21.93
C PHE A 580 -9.58 -14.24 -23.30
N SER A 581 -10.82 -14.71 -23.37
CA SER A 581 -11.68 -14.63 -24.55
C SER A 581 -12.92 -13.83 -24.18
N CYS A 582 -13.29 -12.85 -25.01
CA CYS A 582 -14.49 -12.04 -24.76
C CYS A 582 -15.76 -12.90 -24.77
N PRO A 583 -16.65 -12.77 -23.77
CA PRO A 583 -17.95 -13.42 -23.81
C PRO A 583 -18.77 -12.94 -25.01
N SER A 584 -19.25 -13.87 -25.83
CA SER A 584 -19.95 -13.57 -27.09
C SER A 584 -21.13 -12.61 -26.87
N ASN A 585 -21.13 -11.49 -27.60
CA ASN A 585 -22.14 -10.43 -27.55
C ASN A 585 -22.31 -9.72 -26.18
N ALA A 586 -21.32 -9.80 -25.27
CA ALA A 586 -21.31 -8.98 -24.05
C ALA A 586 -20.80 -7.55 -24.37
N PRO A 587 -21.64 -6.50 -24.23
CA PRO A 587 -21.22 -5.12 -24.50
C PRO A 587 -20.32 -4.59 -23.38
N SER A 588 -19.29 -3.83 -23.75
CA SER A 588 -18.28 -3.36 -22.79
C SER A 588 -18.66 -1.98 -22.25
N TYR A 589 -18.97 -1.89 -20.95
CA TYR A 589 -19.42 -0.64 -20.31
C TYR A 589 -18.49 -0.19 -19.19
N GLY A 590 -17.96 1.03 -19.27
CA GLY A 590 -17.09 1.57 -18.22
C GLY A 590 -17.88 2.15 -17.04
N GLN A 591 -17.20 2.52 -15.97
CA GLN A 591 -17.83 3.19 -14.84
C GLN A 591 -18.29 4.61 -15.19
N ARG A 592 -19.48 5.01 -14.72
CA ARG A 592 -19.84 6.42 -14.55
C ARG A 592 -18.92 7.03 -13.48
N THR A 593 -18.26 8.14 -13.76
CA THR A 593 -17.28 8.70 -12.81
C THR A 593 -17.14 10.22 -12.90
N LEU A 594 -16.71 10.83 -11.79
CA LEU A 594 -16.18 12.19 -11.74
C LEU A 594 -14.70 12.07 -11.37
N ARG A 595 -13.78 12.34 -12.30
CA ARG A 595 -12.34 12.22 -12.04
C ARG A 595 -11.74 13.56 -11.64
N LEU A 596 -11.17 13.64 -10.44
CA LEU A 596 -10.44 14.82 -9.99
C LEU A 596 -9.25 15.09 -10.90
N LEU A 597 -8.99 16.37 -11.24
CA LEU A 597 -7.76 16.74 -11.94
C LEU A 597 -6.54 16.48 -11.06
N THR A 598 -5.60 15.68 -11.57
CA THR A 598 -4.25 15.56 -10.99
C THR A 598 -3.56 16.92 -10.97
N LYS A 599 -2.56 17.11 -10.10
CA LYS A 599 -1.92 18.43 -9.94
C LYS A 599 -1.28 18.95 -11.24
N LEU A 600 -0.79 18.05 -12.10
CA LEU A 600 -0.26 18.38 -13.43
C LEU A 600 -1.37 18.74 -14.45
N GLU A 601 -2.51 18.04 -14.44
CA GLU A 601 -3.67 18.41 -15.28
C GLU A 601 -4.24 19.77 -14.87
N TYR A 602 -4.30 20.07 -13.56
CA TYR A 602 -4.71 21.39 -13.05
C TYR A 602 -3.74 22.48 -13.53
N GLN A 603 -2.43 22.33 -13.33
CA GLN A 603 -1.40 23.27 -13.78
C GLN A 603 -1.48 23.57 -15.27
N ARG A 604 -1.59 22.53 -16.11
CA ARG A 604 -1.70 22.68 -17.57
C ARG A 604 -2.99 23.38 -17.97
N SER A 605 -4.10 23.05 -17.31
CA SER A 605 -5.39 23.66 -17.61
C SER A 605 -5.42 25.15 -17.27
N VAL A 606 -4.90 25.57 -16.12
CA VAL A 606 -4.86 27.02 -15.77
C VAL A 606 -3.90 27.80 -16.66
N ARG A 607 -2.81 27.18 -17.11
CA ARG A 607 -1.91 27.75 -18.12
C ARG A 607 -2.61 27.90 -19.47
N ASP A 608 -3.32 26.89 -19.95
CA ASP A 608 -3.95 26.90 -21.27
C ASP A 608 -5.30 27.69 -21.29
N LEU A 609 -5.88 27.99 -20.11
CA LEU A 609 -7.04 28.85 -19.92
C LEU A 609 -6.69 30.34 -19.79
N VAL A 610 -5.71 30.69 -18.93
CA VAL A 610 -5.41 32.09 -18.57
C VAL A 610 -3.91 32.46 -18.61
N ASN A 611 -3.06 31.63 -19.20
CA ASN A 611 -1.61 31.82 -19.31
C ASN A 611 -0.89 32.00 -17.95
N TYR A 612 -1.36 31.32 -16.90
CA TYR A 612 -0.69 31.32 -15.60
C TYR A 612 0.54 30.39 -15.62
N GLN A 613 1.73 30.95 -15.37
CA GLN A 613 3.02 30.26 -15.55
C GLN A 613 3.71 29.81 -14.26
N ALA A 614 3.31 30.31 -13.09
CA ALA A 614 3.91 29.90 -11.82
C ALA A 614 3.47 28.48 -11.44
N ASP A 615 4.33 27.75 -10.71
CA ASP A 615 4.01 26.41 -10.23
C ASP A 615 2.96 26.44 -9.09
N VAL A 616 1.88 25.69 -9.28
CA VAL A 616 0.88 25.38 -8.25
C VAL A 616 1.05 23.98 -7.68
N THR A 617 1.79 23.09 -8.37
CA THR A 617 1.88 21.66 -8.03
C THR A 617 2.64 21.37 -6.74
N ALA A 618 3.50 22.28 -6.28
CA ALA A 618 4.12 22.26 -4.96
C ALA A 618 3.15 22.59 -3.80
N SER A 619 2.00 23.21 -4.08
CA SER A 619 1.00 23.62 -3.07
C SER A 619 -0.27 22.76 -3.03
N LEU A 620 -0.42 21.86 -4.01
CA LEU A 620 -1.47 20.86 -4.07
C LEU A 620 -0.99 19.55 -3.42
N PRO A 621 -1.82 18.85 -2.61
CA PRO A 621 -1.49 17.54 -2.08
C PRO A 621 -1.16 16.53 -3.19
N ASP A 622 -0.23 15.61 -2.93
CA ASP A 622 0.17 14.60 -3.91
C ASP A 622 -1.00 13.72 -4.36
N ASP A 623 -0.95 13.29 -5.62
CA ASP A 623 -1.98 12.46 -6.25
C ASP A 623 -1.79 10.98 -5.87
N PHE A 624 -2.89 10.28 -5.60
CA PHE A 624 -2.89 8.85 -5.33
C PHE A 624 -2.43 8.07 -6.58
N VAL A 625 -1.65 7.00 -6.39
CA VAL A 625 -1.14 6.17 -7.50
C VAL A 625 -1.89 4.85 -7.54
N SER A 626 -2.59 4.59 -8.65
CA SER A 626 -3.27 3.33 -8.95
C SER A 626 -2.46 2.57 -10.00
N GLY A 627 -1.88 1.43 -9.62
CA GLY A 627 -0.95 0.68 -10.47
C GLY A 627 0.31 1.49 -10.79
N ALA A 628 0.36 2.08 -11.99
CA ALA A 628 1.44 2.99 -12.42
C ALA A 628 1.02 4.47 -12.50
N PHE A 629 -0.28 4.79 -12.44
CA PHE A 629 -0.80 6.09 -12.90
C PHE A 629 -1.58 6.86 -11.82
N VAL A 630 -1.59 8.19 -11.96
CA VAL A 630 -2.20 9.14 -11.00
C VAL A 630 -3.61 9.60 -11.40
N ASN A 631 -4.00 9.44 -12.66
CA ASN A 631 -5.28 9.88 -13.23
C ASN A 631 -6.44 8.88 -13.01
N ASN A 632 -6.49 8.32 -11.80
CA ASN A 632 -7.44 7.28 -11.40
C ASN A 632 -8.81 7.83 -10.98
N ASN A 633 -9.76 6.92 -10.78
CA ASN A 633 -11.14 7.22 -10.36
C ASN A 633 -11.39 7.06 -8.85
N THR A 634 -10.33 6.93 -8.03
CA THR A 634 -10.43 6.80 -6.56
C THR A 634 -10.07 8.09 -5.80
N LEU A 635 -9.60 9.13 -6.50
CA LEU A 635 -9.29 10.43 -5.91
C LEU A 635 -10.56 11.24 -5.58
N SER A 636 -10.73 11.57 -4.30
CA SER A 636 -11.76 12.49 -3.79
C SER A 636 -11.14 13.79 -3.28
N VAL A 637 -11.95 14.84 -3.14
CA VAL A 637 -11.56 16.11 -2.52
C VAL A 637 -11.98 16.11 -1.05
N ASP A 638 -11.00 15.97 -0.16
CA ASP A 638 -11.14 16.30 1.25
C ASP A 638 -11.06 17.83 1.49
N LYS A 639 -11.38 18.28 2.71
CA LYS A 639 -11.38 19.69 3.09
C LYS A 639 -10.01 20.37 2.89
N THR A 640 -8.91 19.68 3.19
CA THR A 640 -7.53 20.19 3.04
C THR A 640 -7.22 20.39 1.56
N ARG A 641 -7.53 19.38 0.73
CA ARG A 641 -7.33 19.48 -0.73
C ARG A 641 -8.22 20.57 -1.34
N TYR A 642 -9.45 20.78 -0.86
CA TYR A 642 -10.28 21.91 -1.29
C TYR A 642 -9.67 23.27 -0.92
N THR A 643 -9.17 23.44 0.32
CA THR A 643 -8.48 24.68 0.73
C THR A 643 -7.26 24.96 -0.15
N SER A 644 -6.46 23.94 -0.51
CA SER A 644 -5.36 24.09 -1.46
C SER A 644 -5.83 24.51 -2.86
N TYR A 645 -6.92 23.96 -3.39
CA TYR A 645 -7.46 24.40 -4.69
C TYR A 645 -8.02 25.83 -4.65
N LEU A 646 -8.70 26.23 -3.57
CA LEU A 646 -9.25 27.57 -3.41
C LEU A 646 -8.13 28.63 -3.33
N ALA A 647 -7.10 28.41 -2.50
CA ALA A 647 -5.97 29.32 -2.39
C ALA A 647 -5.21 29.49 -3.72
N ASN A 648 -5.14 28.44 -4.55
CA ASN A 648 -4.60 28.55 -5.90
C ASN A 648 -5.52 29.31 -6.85
N ALA A 649 -6.84 29.05 -6.81
CA ALA A 649 -7.83 29.78 -7.60
C ALA A 649 -7.78 31.30 -7.29
N GLU A 650 -7.69 31.67 -6.02
CA GLU A 650 -7.54 33.06 -5.56
C GLU A 650 -6.22 33.68 -6.08
N ARG A 651 -5.10 32.96 -5.98
CA ARG A 651 -3.79 33.42 -6.47
C ARG A 651 -3.79 33.62 -7.99
N ILE A 652 -4.37 32.69 -8.74
CA ILE A 652 -4.49 32.77 -10.21
C ILE A 652 -5.41 33.93 -10.62
N ALA A 653 -6.55 34.08 -9.96
CA ALA A 653 -7.46 35.19 -10.25
C ALA A 653 -6.84 36.55 -9.92
N THR A 654 -6.04 36.64 -8.85
CA THR A 654 -5.29 37.85 -8.46
C THR A 654 -4.21 38.21 -9.49
N ASP A 655 -3.46 37.23 -9.99
CA ASP A 655 -2.52 37.43 -11.10
C ASP A 655 -3.25 37.90 -12.37
N VAL A 656 -4.31 37.21 -12.79
CA VAL A 656 -5.12 37.57 -13.96
C VAL A 656 -5.74 38.97 -13.83
N ALA A 657 -6.11 39.40 -12.61
CA ALA A 657 -6.67 40.72 -12.36
C ALA A 657 -5.75 41.88 -12.77
N THR A 658 -4.42 41.67 -12.74
CA THR A 658 -3.43 42.66 -13.22
C THR A 658 -3.38 42.78 -14.74
N ARG A 659 -3.90 41.79 -15.48
CA ARG A 659 -3.60 41.56 -16.90
C ARG A 659 -4.79 41.06 -17.72
N TRP A 660 -6.02 41.42 -17.33
CA TRP A 660 -7.27 41.04 -18.03
C TRP A 660 -7.21 41.21 -19.56
N ASN A 661 -6.62 42.30 -20.05
CA ASN A 661 -6.51 42.55 -21.49
C ASN A 661 -5.66 41.49 -22.22
N ALA A 662 -4.67 40.89 -21.57
CA ALA A 662 -3.85 39.81 -22.14
C ALA A 662 -4.51 38.41 -22.06
N VAL A 663 -5.67 38.30 -21.40
CA VAL A 663 -6.42 37.03 -21.21
C VAL A 663 -7.75 37.04 -21.98
N LEU A 664 -8.44 38.20 -22.02
CA LEU A 664 -9.77 38.36 -22.60
C LEU A 664 -9.86 39.41 -23.71
N ASN A 665 -8.76 40.11 -24.05
CA ASN A 665 -8.73 41.25 -24.98
C ASN A 665 -9.73 42.37 -24.62
N CYS A 666 -9.96 42.60 -23.32
CA CYS A 666 -10.81 43.68 -22.82
C CYS A 666 -10.34 44.23 -21.47
N THR A 667 -10.78 45.45 -21.15
CA THR A 667 -10.57 46.13 -19.87
C THR A 667 -11.73 45.89 -18.89
N PRO A 668 -11.49 45.83 -17.56
CA PRO A 668 -12.52 45.56 -16.56
C PRO A 668 -13.76 46.46 -16.70
N SER A 669 -14.91 45.82 -16.92
CA SER A 669 -16.17 46.45 -17.30
C SER A 669 -17.28 45.40 -17.33
N THR A 670 -18.55 45.81 -17.39
CA THR A 670 -19.68 44.86 -17.50
C THR A 670 -19.69 44.10 -18.84
N SER A 671 -19.15 44.68 -19.91
CA SER A 671 -18.91 43.97 -21.18
C SER A 671 -17.76 42.97 -21.08
N CYS A 672 -16.66 43.30 -20.40
CA CYS A 672 -15.56 42.35 -20.18
C CYS A 672 -15.94 41.23 -19.18
N ALA A 673 -16.82 41.52 -18.22
CA ALA A 673 -17.49 40.51 -17.38
C ALA A 673 -18.38 39.57 -18.21
N SER A 674 -19.06 40.09 -19.24
CA SER A 674 -19.77 39.27 -20.23
C SER A 674 -18.80 38.35 -21.00
N THR A 675 -17.65 38.86 -21.48
CA THR A 675 -16.63 38.03 -22.14
C THR A 675 -16.05 36.96 -21.20
N LEU A 676 -15.77 37.29 -19.94
CA LEU A 676 -15.33 36.33 -18.92
C LEU A 676 -16.33 35.17 -18.78
N VAL A 677 -17.61 35.47 -18.54
CA VAL A 677 -18.61 34.43 -18.26
C VAL A 677 -19.03 33.67 -19.52
N ASN A 678 -19.18 34.36 -20.66
CA ASN A 678 -19.75 33.77 -21.87
C ASN A 678 -18.71 33.17 -22.83
N THR A 679 -17.43 33.55 -22.72
CA THR A 679 -16.35 33.03 -23.59
C THR A 679 -15.33 32.19 -22.82
N LEU A 680 -14.87 32.65 -21.65
CA LEU A 680 -13.91 31.86 -20.85
C LEU A 680 -14.62 30.82 -19.96
N GLY A 681 -15.77 31.16 -19.36
CA GLY A 681 -16.58 30.24 -18.54
C GLY A 681 -16.82 28.86 -19.17
N PRO A 682 -17.33 28.77 -20.42
CA PRO A 682 -17.50 27.49 -21.12
C PRO A 682 -16.19 26.72 -21.38
N ARG A 683 -15.03 27.39 -21.47
CA ARG A 683 -13.73 26.73 -21.56
C ARG A 683 -13.24 26.19 -20.21
N ILE A 684 -13.55 26.88 -19.10
CA ILE A 684 -13.24 26.42 -17.75
C ILE A 684 -14.11 25.20 -17.40
N PHE A 685 -15.42 25.26 -17.66
CA PHE A 685 -16.35 24.15 -17.37
C PHE A 685 -16.35 23.06 -18.45
N ARG A 686 -15.74 23.32 -19.62
CA ARG A 686 -15.57 22.39 -20.77
C ARG A 686 -16.87 22.02 -21.48
N ARG A 687 -17.94 22.77 -21.21
CA ARG A 687 -19.28 22.68 -21.79
C ARG A 687 -19.93 24.07 -21.74
N PRO A 688 -21.01 24.33 -22.49
CA PRO A 688 -21.86 25.50 -22.27
C PRO A 688 -22.32 25.58 -20.81
N LEU A 689 -22.36 26.79 -20.27
CA LEU A 689 -23.02 27.07 -18.99
C LEU A 689 -24.53 26.91 -19.14
N THR A 690 -25.24 26.49 -18.09
CA THR A 690 -26.71 26.61 -18.08
C THR A 690 -27.11 28.07 -17.92
N THR A 691 -28.36 28.41 -18.23
CA THR A 691 -28.90 29.77 -18.06
C THR A 691 -28.77 30.25 -16.61
N GLU A 692 -28.94 29.35 -15.64
CA GLU A 692 -28.78 29.63 -14.21
C GLU A 692 -27.32 29.88 -13.84
N GLU A 693 -26.39 29.04 -14.31
CA GLU A 693 -24.95 29.24 -14.10
C GLU A 693 -24.49 30.57 -14.72
N GLN A 694 -24.85 30.82 -15.97
CA GLN A 694 -24.53 32.05 -16.70
C GLN A 694 -25.05 33.28 -15.95
N THR A 695 -26.31 33.26 -15.49
CA THR A 695 -26.92 34.36 -14.73
C THR A 695 -26.20 34.59 -13.39
N ALA A 696 -25.90 33.52 -12.65
CA ALA A 696 -25.23 33.61 -11.36
C ALA A 696 -23.79 34.15 -11.49
N TYR A 697 -23.00 33.62 -12.44
CA TYR A 697 -21.65 34.10 -12.67
C TYR A 697 -21.62 35.53 -13.24
N LEU A 698 -22.59 35.94 -14.07
CA LEU A 698 -22.72 37.33 -14.50
C LEU A 698 -23.05 38.28 -13.34
N ALA A 699 -23.90 37.88 -12.39
CA ALA A 699 -24.22 38.71 -11.22
C ALA A 699 -23.00 38.92 -10.30
N VAL A 700 -22.16 37.90 -10.14
CA VAL A 700 -20.88 38.01 -9.43
C VAL A 700 -19.88 38.86 -10.23
N ALA A 701 -19.71 38.57 -11.53
CA ALA A 701 -18.72 39.24 -12.38
C ALA A 701 -19.00 40.74 -12.58
N ASN A 702 -20.28 41.15 -12.64
CA ASN A 702 -20.69 42.55 -12.68
C ASN A 702 -20.63 43.25 -11.32
N GLY A 703 -20.23 42.56 -10.24
CA GLY A 703 -20.15 43.10 -8.88
C GLY A 703 -21.50 43.28 -8.16
N THR A 704 -22.63 43.04 -8.84
CA THR A 704 -23.98 43.24 -8.28
C THR A 704 -24.25 42.32 -7.10
N THR A 705 -23.67 41.11 -7.08
CA THR A 705 -23.64 40.25 -5.89
C THR A 705 -22.66 40.79 -4.83
N GLY A 706 -23.19 41.62 -3.92
CA GLY A 706 -22.47 42.11 -2.74
C GLY A 706 -21.83 43.50 -2.89
N GLY A 707 -22.27 44.32 -3.85
CA GLY A 707 -21.91 45.75 -3.92
C GLY A 707 -20.45 46.03 -4.31
N ARG A 708 -19.86 45.19 -5.15
CA ARG A 708 -18.48 45.33 -5.65
C ARG A 708 -18.42 46.12 -6.95
N THR A 709 -17.23 46.55 -7.36
CA THR A 709 -17.02 46.99 -8.76
C THR A 709 -17.04 45.78 -9.70
N ALA A 710 -17.19 46.02 -11.01
CA ALA A 710 -17.01 44.95 -12.01
C ALA A 710 -15.57 44.39 -12.01
N THR A 711 -14.56 45.17 -11.62
CA THR A 711 -13.17 44.71 -11.52
C THR A 711 -13.00 43.64 -10.44
N ASP A 712 -13.47 43.92 -9.22
CA ASP A 712 -13.41 42.97 -8.10
C ASP A 712 -14.38 41.80 -8.35
N GLY A 713 -15.54 42.08 -8.93
CA GLY A 713 -16.52 41.09 -9.33
C GLY A 713 -15.96 40.05 -10.31
N MET A 714 -15.27 40.49 -11.36
CA MET A 714 -14.60 39.60 -12.32
C MET A 714 -13.54 38.72 -11.65
N GLN A 715 -12.75 39.25 -10.71
CA GLN A 715 -11.76 38.46 -9.97
C GLN A 715 -12.45 37.39 -9.11
N VAL A 716 -13.49 37.75 -8.34
CA VAL A 716 -14.26 36.80 -7.52
C VAL A 716 -14.97 35.74 -8.39
N ALA A 717 -15.50 36.12 -9.55
CA ALA A 717 -16.11 35.18 -10.49
C ALA A 717 -15.09 34.16 -11.04
N LEU A 718 -13.88 34.61 -11.40
CA LEU A 718 -12.81 33.72 -11.86
C LEU A 718 -12.32 32.78 -10.75
N THR A 719 -12.15 33.27 -9.51
CA THR A 719 -11.87 32.41 -8.34
C THR A 719 -12.94 31.32 -8.21
N ALA A 720 -14.22 31.71 -8.20
CA ALA A 720 -15.33 30.77 -8.03
C ALA A 720 -15.43 29.74 -9.17
N MET A 721 -15.10 30.12 -10.40
CA MET A 721 -15.00 29.17 -11.53
C MET A 721 -13.81 28.20 -11.37
N LEU A 722 -12.65 28.66 -10.90
CA LEU A 722 -11.44 27.85 -10.71
C LEU A 722 -11.42 27.02 -9.42
N SER A 723 -12.33 27.28 -8.47
CA SER A 723 -12.61 26.40 -7.32
C SER A 723 -13.88 25.53 -7.52
N SER A 724 -14.61 25.70 -8.63
CA SER A 724 -15.84 24.97 -8.91
C SER A 724 -15.59 23.48 -9.14
N PRO A 725 -16.45 22.57 -8.63
CA PRO A 725 -16.42 21.16 -9.01
C PRO A 725 -16.50 20.92 -10.53
N GLN A 726 -17.13 21.82 -11.29
CA GLN A 726 -17.21 21.75 -12.76
C GLN A 726 -15.85 21.94 -13.45
N PHE A 727 -14.89 22.57 -12.77
CA PHE A 727 -13.49 22.66 -13.20
C PHE A 727 -12.65 21.54 -12.59
N LEU A 728 -12.73 21.37 -11.26
CA LEU A 728 -11.91 20.41 -10.51
C LEU A 728 -12.14 18.95 -10.94
N TYR A 729 -13.35 18.57 -11.35
CA TYR A 729 -13.66 17.21 -11.81
C TYR A 729 -13.95 17.16 -13.32
N ARG A 730 -13.33 16.21 -14.02
CA ARG A 730 -13.74 15.74 -15.34
C ARG A 730 -15.06 14.97 -15.20
N SER A 731 -16.10 15.38 -15.92
CA SER A 731 -17.36 14.62 -15.98
C SER A 731 -17.26 13.49 -16.99
N GLU A 732 -17.50 12.26 -16.52
CA GLU A 732 -17.66 11.05 -17.34
C GLU A 732 -18.88 10.27 -16.82
N VAL A 733 -20.01 10.96 -16.63
CA VAL A 733 -21.23 10.41 -16.00
C VAL A 733 -22.31 10.04 -17.01
N GLY A 734 -22.31 10.61 -18.21
CA GLY A 734 -23.18 10.27 -19.32
C GLY A 734 -24.66 10.64 -19.16
N THR A 735 -25.32 10.67 -20.32
CA THR A 735 -26.77 10.84 -20.50
C THR A 735 -27.44 9.48 -20.66
N LEU A 736 -28.55 9.24 -19.94
CA LEU A 736 -29.25 7.94 -19.99
C LEU A 736 -29.85 7.71 -21.38
N SER A 737 -29.43 6.63 -22.04
CA SER A 737 -29.92 6.21 -23.35
C SER A 737 -31.10 5.23 -23.26
N SER A 738 -31.75 4.97 -24.39
CA SER A 738 -32.90 4.06 -24.50
C SER A 738 -32.60 2.60 -24.16
N SER A 739 -31.33 2.16 -24.23
CA SER A 739 -30.88 0.83 -23.83
C SER A 739 -30.53 0.71 -22.33
N GLY A 740 -30.79 1.75 -21.53
CA GLY A 740 -30.57 1.72 -20.08
C GLY A 740 -29.14 2.00 -19.61
N VAL A 741 -28.20 2.25 -20.54
CA VAL A 741 -26.83 2.68 -20.23
C VAL A 741 -26.63 4.17 -20.49
N TYR A 742 -25.59 4.76 -19.91
CA TYR A 742 -25.32 6.19 -19.98
C TYR A 742 -24.28 6.51 -21.07
N LYS A 743 -24.69 7.11 -22.19
CA LYS A 743 -23.77 7.53 -23.24
C LYS A 743 -23.13 8.87 -22.87
N LEU A 744 -21.80 9.00 -22.93
CA LEU A 744 -21.13 10.30 -22.78
C LEU A 744 -21.63 11.27 -23.86
N ASP A 745 -21.92 12.51 -23.46
CA ASP A 745 -22.23 13.56 -24.44
C ASP A 745 -20.95 14.06 -25.15
N GLY A 746 -21.10 14.87 -26.21
CA GLY A 746 -19.98 15.38 -26.98
C GLY A 746 -18.97 16.20 -26.17
N TYR A 747 -19.39 16.88 -25.08
CA TYR A 747 -18.52 17.70 -24.23
C TYR A 747 -17.80 16.86 -23.16
N GLU A 748 -18.47 15.84 -22.62
CA GLU A 748 -17.80 14.80 -21.82
C GLU A 748 -16.76 14.03 -22.66
N MET A 749 -17.10 13.69 -23.91
CA MET A 749 -16.16 13.06 -24.85
C MET A 749 -15.00 13.98 -25.21
N ALA A 750 -15.26 15.26 -25.53
CA ALA A 750 -14.19 16.25 -25.75
C ALA A 750 -13.27 16.36 -24.52
N THR A 751 -13.83 16.39 -23.32
CA THR A 751 -13.08 16.42 -22.06
C THR A 751 -12.23 15.16 -21.91
N TYR A 752 -12.82 13.97 -22.06
CA TYR A 752 -12.09 12.70 -22.00
C TYR A 752 -10.91 12.70 -22.99
N MET A 753 -11.14 13.05 -24.25
CA MET A 753 -10.10 13.06 -25.29
C MET A 753 -8.99 14.08 -25.01
N ALA A 754 -9.32 15.30 -24.58
CA ALA A 754 -8.33 16.32 -24.28
C ALA A 754 -7.42 15.92 -23.11
N TYR A 755 -7.98 15.47 -21.98
CA TYR A 755 -7.14 15.06 -20.85
C TYR A 755 -6.38 13.75 -21.13
N THR A 756 -6.89 12.87 -21.99
CA THR A 756 -6.20 11.62 -22.38
C THR A 756 -5.04 11.86 -23.35
N PHE A 757 -5.17 12.78 -24.32
CA PHE A 757 -4.16 13.01 -25.37
C PHE A 757 -3.33 14.28 -25.22
N THR A 758 -3.78 15.29 -24.48
CA THR A 758 -3.03 16.55 -24.25
C THR A 758 -2.89 16.93 -22.77
N GLY A 759 -3.62 16.28 -21.86
CA GLY A 759 -3.45 16.43 -20.40
C GLY A 759 -3.87 17.79 -19.86
N THR A 760 -4.86 18.39 -20.49
CA THR A 760 -5.31 19.79 -20.30
C THR A 760 -6.74 19.94 -20.83
N THR A 761 -7.31 21.15 -20.70
CA THR A 761 -8.66 21.47 -21.17
C THR A 761 -8.83 21.33 -22.70
N PRO A 762 -10.02 20.93 -23.22
CA PRO A 762 -10.35 21.01 -24.63
C PRO A 762 -10.04 22.37 -25.28
N ASN A 763 -9.47 22.32 -26.49
CA ASN A 763 -9.34 23.51 -27.33
C ASN A 763 -10.68 23.91 -27.95
N ALA A 764 -10.77 25.12 -28.52
CA ALA A 764 -12.00 25.63 -29.10
C ALA A 764 -12.56 24.72 -30.21
N THR A 765 -11.70 24.19 -31.10
CA THR A 765 -12.08 23.29 -32.19
C THR A 765 -12.77 22.02 -31.67
N LEU A 766 -12.24 21.41 -30.60
CA LEU A 766 -12.81 20.20 -30.01
C LEU A 766 -14.14 20.49 -29.30
N LEU A 767 -14.30 21.66 -28.68
CA LEU A 767 -15.58 22.12 -28.12
C LEU A 767 -16.62 22.44 -29.21
N THR A 768 -16.19 22.93 -30.39
CA THR A 768 -17.08 23.07 -31.56
C THR A 768 -17.48 21.70 -32.12
N ALA A 769 -16.55 20.73 -32.17
CA ALA A 769 -16.83 19.35 -32.58
C ALA A 769 -17.72 18.57 -31.58
N ALA A 770 -17.72 18.98 -30.31
CA ALA A 770 -18.72 18.56 -29.33
C ALA A 770 -20.10 19.17 -29.65
N GLY A 771 -20.16 20.49 -29.75
CA GLY A 771 -21.43 21.23 -29.91
C GLY A 771 -22.17 20.98 -31.22
N ASN A 772 -21.46 20.67 -32.31
CA ASN A 772 -22.09 20.29 -33.58
C ASN A 772 -22.41 18.78 -33.68
N GLY A 773 -22.11 18.00 -32.64
CA GLY A 773 -22.41 16.57 -32.57
C GLY A 773 -21.42 15.63 -33.29
N THR A 774 -20.30 16.13 -33.83
CA THR A 774 -19.26 15.28 -34.45
C THR A 774 -18.80 14.17 -33.50
N LEU A 775 -18.55 14.53 -32.23
CA LEU A 775 -18.12 13.62 -31.17
C LEU A 775 -19.21 12.66 -30.65
N ASN A 776 -20.43 12.71 -31.19
CA ASN A 776 -21.46 11.70 -30.89
C ASN A 776 -21.27 10.42 -31.72
N THR A 777 -20.33 10.41 -32.69
CA THR A 777 -20.11 9.34 -33.66
C THR A 777 -18.68 8.77 -33.58
N VAL A 778 -18.53 7.46 -33.77
CA VAL A 778 -17.22 6.76 -33.79
C VAL A 778 -16.27 7.38 -34.82
N THR A 779 -16.76 7.68 -36.03
CA THR A 779 -15.96 8.29 -37.10
C THR A 779 -15.45 9.68 -36.72
N GLY A 780 -16.32 10.52 -36.14
CA GLY A 780 -15.95 11.86 -35.68
C GLY A 780 -14.99 11.85 -34.49
N ILE A 781 -15.15 10.89 -33.57
CA ILE A 781 -14.24 10.63 -32.45
C ILE A 781 -12.84 10.26 -32.98
N ARG A 782 -12.72 9.24 -33.84
CA ARG A 782 -11.42 8.81 -34.41
C ARG A 782 -10.72 9.96 -35.17
N ALA A 783 -11.46 10.75 -35.96
CA ALA A 783 -10.91 11.90 -36.69
C ALA A 783 -10.37 13.01 -35.77
N GLN A 784 -11.08 13.32 -34.68
CA GLN A 784 -10.60 14.28 -33.68
C GLN A 784 -9.45 13.72 -32.84
N ALA A 785 -9.40 12.40 -32.58
CA ALA A 785 -8.25 11.75 -31.95
C ALA A 785 -6.99 11.89 -32.81
N ALA A 786 -7.06 11.56 -34.11
CA ALA A 786 -5.94 11.73 -35.05
C ALA A 786 -5.42 13.18 -35.12
N THR A 787 -6.30 14.16 -34.93
CA THR A 787 -5.95 15.58 -34.85
C THR A 787 -5.19 15.90 -33.55
N LEU A 788 -5.72 15.47 -32.38
CA LEU A 788 -5.07 15.68 -31.09
C LEU A 788 -3.69 15.01 -30.99
N LEU A 789 -3.56 13.78 -31.51
CA LEU A 789 -2.30 13.01 -31.51
C LEU A 789 -1.16 13.68 -32.29
N SER A 790 -1.49 14.65 -33.15
CA SER A 790 -0.50 15.41 -33.90
C SER A 790 0.05 16.62 -33.11
N SER A 791 -0.38 16.82 -31.86
CA SER A 791 0.04 17.93 -31.01
C SER A 791 1.36 17.71 -30.27
N ALA A 792 2.03 18.81 -29.89
CA ALA A 792 3.22 18.75 -29.03
C ALA A 792 2.90 18.22 -27.62
N ASN A 793 1.72 18.54 -27.07
CA ASN A 793 1.30 18.07 -25.74
C ASN A 793 1.15 16.54 -25.69
N THR A 794 0.78 15.88 -26.79
CA THR A 794 0.73 14.41 -26.85
C THR A 794 2.10 13.76 -26.69
N LYS A 795 3.16 14.35 -27.27
CA LYS A 795 4.53 13.86 -27.09
C LYS A 795 4.96 13.94 -25.62
N LEU A 796 4.58 15.02 -24.94
CA LEU A 796 4.83 15.20 -23.50
C LEU A 796 4.01 14.23 -22.63
N LEU A 797 2.75 13.95 -22.98
CA LEU A 797 1.96 12.95 -22.26
C LEU A 797 2.44 11.52 -22.47
N LEU A 798 2.78 11.12 -23.70
CA LEU A 798 3.36 9.80 -23.96
C LEU A 798 4.71 9.63 -23.24
N THR A 799 5.48 10.72 -23.10
CA THR A 799 6.72 10.77 -22.29
C THR A 799 6.46 10.58 -20.80
N ASP A 800 5.45 11.23 -20.22
CA ASP A 800 5.05 11.04 -18.81
C ASP A 800 4.49 9.62 -18.57
N LEU A 801 3.67 9.11 -19.50
CA LEU A 801 3.06 7.78 -19.46
C LEU A 801 4.12 6.68 -19.45
N VAL A 802 5.06 6.65 -20.41
CA VAL A 802 6.09 5.60 -20.44
C VAL A 802 7.00 5.66 -19.22
N ASN A 803 7.32 6.86 -18.75
CA ASN A 803 8.18 7.00 -17.57
C ASN A 803 7.49 6.55 -16.28
N ARG A 804 6.18 6.81 -16.12
CA ARG A 804 5.40 6.25 -14.99
C ARG A 804 5.22 4.75 -15.10
N TRP A 805 4.85 4.26 -16.29
CA TRP A 805 4.69 2.82 -16.56
C TRP A 805 5.94 2.04 -16.15
N LEU A 806 7.12 2.50 -16.56
CA LEU A 806 8.41 1.85 -16.28
C LEU A 806 9.08 2.34 -14.98
N LEU A 807 8.39 3.16 -14.17
CA LEU A 807 8.87 3.73 -12.90
C LEU A 807 10.21 4.51 -13.01
N THR A 808 10.47 5.09 -14.17
CA THR A 808 11.68 5.85 -14.52
C THR A 808 11.54 7.36 -14.32
N GLU A 809 10.43 7.83 -13.77
CA GLU A 809 10.10 9.26 -13.68
C GLU A 809 11.01 10.07 -12.73
N LYS A 810 11.82 9.39 -11.91
CA LYS A 810 12.78 9.95 -10.92
C LYS A 810 14.20 9.36 -11.02
N ILE A 811 14.63 8.84 -12.17
CA ILE A 811 15.97 8.23 -12.29
C ILE A 811 17.13 9.18 -11.99
N GLU A 812 16.93 10.49 -12.11
CA GLU A 812 17.90 11.51 -11.70
C GLU A 812 18.21 11.49 -10.18
N THR A 813 17.37 10.87 -9.35
CA THR A 813 17.60 10.73 -7.89
C THR A 813 18.33 9.44 -7.52
N LEU A 814 18.91 8.72 -8.49
CA LEU A 814 19.69 7.49 -8.27
C LEU A 814 21.19 7.79 -8.22
N THR A 815 21.93 7.04 -7.41
CA THR A 815 23.40 7.12 -7.33
C THR A 815 24.03 5.97 -8.12
N LYS A 816 24.95 6.30 -9.03
CA LYS A 816 25.73 5.32 -9.82
C LYS A 816 27.22 5.70 -9.73
N PRO A 817 28.00 5.13 -8.80
CA PRO A 817 29.37 5.61 -8.52
C PRO A 817 30.33 5.58 -9.72
N ALA A 818 30.09 4.71 -10.69
CA ALA A 818 30.87 4.62 -11.94
C ALA A 818 30.55 5.72 -12.98
N VAL A 819 29.70 6.70 -12.65
CA VAL A 819 29.30 7.81 -13.53
C VAL A 819 29.27 9.13 -12.74
N SER A 820 30.15 10.05 -13.09
CA SER A 820 30.14 11.42 -12.56
C SER A 820 28.87 12.16 -12.99
N ASN A 821 28.22 12.84 -12.02
CA ASN A 821 26.95 13.55 -12.22
C ASN A 821 25.86 12.70 -12.92
N PHE A 822 25.58 11.50 -12.37
CA PHE A 822 24.51 10.65 -12.88
C PHE A 822 23.13 11.34 -12.92
N ALA A 823 22.85 12.34 -12.05
CA ALA A 823 21.58 13.07 -12.07
C ALA A 823 21.31 13.75 -13.43
N ALA A 824 22.30 14.44 -14.00
CA ALA A 824 22.17 15.08 -15.31
C ALA A 824 22.06 14.06 -16.47
N LEU A 825 22.74 12.92 -16.35
CA LEU A 825 22.63 11.83 -17.33
C LEU A 825 21.26 11.12 -17.24
N GLY A 826 20.75 10.88 -16.04
CA GLY A 826 19.43 10.30 -15.80
C GLY A 826 18.30 11.18 -16.33
N ALA A 827 18.42 12.50 -16.19
CA ALA A 827 17.49 13.44 -16.81
C ALA A 827 17.47 13.29 -18.35
N ASP A 828 18.61 13.08 -18.99
CA ASP A 828 18.67 12.82 -20.43
C ASP A 828 18.09 11.45 -20.80
N MET A 829 18.41 10.40 -20.03
CA MET A 829 17.88 9.04 -20.24
C MET A 829 16.35 9.01 -20.16
N LYS A 830 15.76 9.80 -19.27
CA LYS A 830 14.31 9.98 -19.15
C LYS A 830 13.69 10.59 -20.41
N ASN A 831 14.42 11.52 -21.04
CA ASN A 831 14.05 12.16 -22.30
C ASN A 831 14.31 11.24 -23.51
N GLU A 832 15.39 10.44 -23.54
CA GLU A 832 15.62 9.37 -24.53
C GLU A 832 14.40 8.43 -24.57
N LEU A 833 14.02 7.87 -23.42
CA LEU A 833 12.91 6.93 -23.30
C LEU A 833 11.59 7.56 -23.77
N GLY A 834 11.32 8.82 -23.35
CA GLY A 834 10.16 9.58 -23.79
C GLY A 834 10.10 9.84 -25.29
N LYS A 835 11.22 10.29 -25.90
CA LYS A 835 11.34 10.57 -27.33
C LYS A 835 11.26 9.30 -28.17
N ASN A 836 11.92 8.21 -27.75
CA ASN A 836 11.83 6.90 -28.42
C ASN A 836 10.39 6.37 -28.44
N PHE A 837 9.71 6.37 -27.28
CA PHE A 837 8.34 5.87 -27.18
C PHE A 837 7.34 6.77 -27.92
N SER A 838 7.38 8.09 -27.69
CA SER A 838 6.45 9.02 -28.34
C SER A 838 6.65 9.13 -29.86
N TYR A 839 7.87 8.91 -30.38
CA TYR A 839 8.09 8.74 -31.82
C TYR A 839 7.39 7.46 -32.33
N ALA A 840 7.71 6.29 -31.76
CA ALA A 840 7.20 5.00 -32.22
C ALA A 840 5.66 4.87 -32.11
N MET A 841 5.06 5.53 -31.12
CA MET A 841 3.61 5.56 -30.91
C MET A 841 2.85 6.49 -31.87
N LEU A 842 3.48 7.50 -32.47
CA LEU A 842 2.82 8.54 -33.27
C LEU A 842 3.13 8.49 -34.77
N GLU A 843 4.13 7.71 -35.17
CA GLU A 843 4.50 7.47 -36.57
C GLU A 843 3.32 6.86 -37.36
N THR A 844 2.88 7.51 -38.43
CA THR A 844 1.63 7.18 -39.16
C THR A 844 1.60 5.73 -39.68
N ASN A 845 2.75 5.22 -40.12
CA ASN A 845 2.92 3.83 -40.57
C ASN A 845 3.88 3.07 -39.62
N GLY A 846 3.95 3.48 -38.35
CA GLY A 846 4.84 2.88 -37.35
C GLY A 846 4.44 1.44 -37.04
N SER A 847 5.44 0.58 -36.85
CA SER A 847 5.23 -0.81 -36.42
C SER A 847 5.31 -0.95 -34.90
N PHE A 848 4.68 -1.97 -34.34
CA PHE A 848 4.89 -2.36 -32.94
C PHE A 848 6.38 -2.62 -32.63
N ALA A 849 7.15 -3.12 -33.60
CA ALA A 849 8.57 -3.38 -33.45
C ALA A 849 9.39 -2.12 -33.12
N ASN A 850 8.97 -0.94 -33.59
CA ASN A 850 9.67 0.34 -33.33
C ASN A 850 9.64 0.75 -31.83
N ILE A 851 8.78 0.14 -31.01
CA ILE A 851 8.68 0.40 -29.57
C ILE A 851 9.81 -0.31 -28.79
N TYR A 852 10.17 -1.53 -29.20
CA TYR A 852 11.14 -2.37 -28.49
C TYR A 852 12.46 -2.52 -29.22
N ASN A 853 12.45 -2.73 -30.54
CA ASN A 853 13.61 -3.05 -31.36
C ASN A 853 13.85 -2.12 -32.59
N PRO A 854 13.74 -0.78 -32.48
CA PRO A 854 14.14 0.10 -33.57
C PRO A 854 15.67 0.07 -33.79
N SER A 855 16.11 0.46 -34.98
CA SER A 855 17.53 0.68 -35.34
C SER A 855 18.03 2.11 -35.05
N TYR A 856 17.39 2.79 -34.10
CA TYR A 856 17.71 4.16 -33.68
C TYR A 856 17.49 4.38 -32.18
N THR A 857 18.09 5.44 -31.65
CA THR A 857 17.70 6.04 -30.37
C THR A 857 17.82 7.57 -30.42
N HIS A 858 17.07 8.29 -29.58
CA HIS A 858 17.16 9.75 -29.44
C HIS A 858 18.19 10.12 -28.37
N VAL A 859 19.23 10.86 -28.76
CA VAL A 859 20.35 11.25 -27.88
C VAL A 859 20.70 12.73 -28.04
N ASN A 860 21.05 13.39 -26.94
CA ASN A 860 21.83 14.63 -26.97
C ASN A 860 23.33 14.31 -27.00
N GLN A 861 24.20 15.32 -27.09
CA GLN A 861 25.66 15.14 -27.12
C GLN A 861 26.18 14.32 -25.91
N ARG A 862 25.59 14.49 -24.72
CA ARG A 862 26.02 13.80 -23.48
C ARG A 862 25.69 12.30 -23.52
N LEU A 863 24.46 11.93 -23.88
CA LEU A 863 24.09 10.53 -24.11
C LEU A 863 24.87 9.90 -25.25
N ALA A 864 25.04 10.61 -26.37
CA ALA A 864 25.77 10.11 -27.52
C ALA A 864 27.22 9.72 -27.14
N THR A 865 27.88 10.59 -26.37
CA THR A 865 29.22 10.34 -25.82
C THR A 865 29.23 9.18 -24.82
N HIS A 866 28.26 9.12 -23.90
CA HIS A 866 28.14 8.05 -22.89
C HIS A 866 27.84 6.67 -23.51
N TYR A 867 27.11 6.62 -24.62
CA TYR A 867 26.73 5.39 -25.31
C TYR A 867 27.66 4.97 -26.45
N GLY A 868 28.56 5.83 -26.91
CA GLY A 868 29.41 5.59 -28.09
C GLY A 868 28.65 5.62 -29.42
N VAL A 869 27.55 6.39 -29.52
CA VAL A 869 26.77 6.53 -30.76
C VAL A 869 27.02 7.88 -31.45
N SER A 870 26.85 7.94 -32.77
CA SER A 870 27.15 9.15 -33.56
C SER A 870 26.16 10.28 -33.27
N PHE A 871 26.67 11.45 -32.85
CA PHE A 871 25.88 12.68 -32.71
C PHE A 871 25.92 13.48 -34.02
N SER A 872 24.99 13.20 -34.94
CA SER A 872 24.95 13.82 -36.27
C SER A 872 23.51 14.00 -36.77
N GLY A 873 23.23 15.16 -37.35
CA GLY A 873 21.92 15.51 -37.92
C GLY A 873 21.28 16.72 -37.24
N THR A 874 20.04 17.03 -37.65
CA THR A 874 19.27 18.14 -37.08
C THR A 874 18.85 17.84 -35.65
N GLN A 875 19.18 18.74 -34.73
CA GLN A 875 18.72 18.69 -33.33
C GLN A 875 17.27 19.17 -33.21
N ASP A 876 16.51 18.56 -32.29
CA ASP A 876 15.24 19.12 -31.84
C ASP A 876 15.42 20.22 -30.78
N ALA A 877 14.31 20.81 -30.31
CA ALA A 877 14.32 21.91 -29.36
C ALA A 877 14.95 21.60 -27.98
N ASP A 878 15.11 20.31 -27.64
CA ASP A 878 15.77 19.87 -26.40
C ASP A 878 17.24 19.49 -26.64
N GLY A 879 17.78 19.68 -27.85
CA GLY A 879 19.15 19.33 -28.23
C GLY A 879 19.36 17.85 -28.58
N PHE A 880 18.30 17.10 -28.88
CA PHE A 880 18.39 15.67 -29.22
C PHE A 880 18.41 15.44 -30.74
N VAL A 881 19.23 14.50 -31.20
CA VAL A 881 19.18 13.92 -32.56
C VAL A 881 18.68 12.47 -32.49
N ARG A 882 18.05 11.99 -33.56
CA ARG A 882 17.74 10.56 -33.72
C ARG A 882 18.92 9.85 -34.37
N ALA A 883 19.80 9.27 -33.56
CA ALA A 883 20.99 8.56 -34.02
C ALA A 883 20.67 7.11 -34.41
N THR A 884 21.20 6.65 -35.54
CA THR A 884 21.16 5.25 -35.97
C THR A 884 22.07 4.39 -35.08
N THR A 885 21.64 3.17 -34.74
CA THR A 885 22.38 2.24 -33.88
C THR A 885 21.96 0.79 -34.12
N ALA A 886 22.91 -0.15 -34.04
CA ALA A 886 22.64 -1.58 -34.15
C ALA A 886 22.33 -2.22 -32.78
N ASP A 887 22.99 -1.76 -31.72
CA ASP A 887 23.12 -2.49 -30.45
C ASP A 887 22.15 -2.02 -29.35
N ARG A 888 21.46 -0.89 -29.55
CA ARG A 888 20.42 -0.36 -28.66
C ARG A 888 19.23 0.20 -29.43
N GLY A 889 18.27 0.81 -28.73
CA GLY A 889 17.03 1.36 -29.27
C GLY A 889 15.79 0.85 -28.53
N GLY A 890 14.70 1.61 -28.61
CA GLY A 890 13.41 1.26 -27.99
C GLY A 890 13.41 1.41 -26.47
N ILE A 891 12.33 0.93 -25.82
CA ILE A 891 12.13 1.13 -24.38
C ILE A 891 13.02 0.21 -23.52
N LEU A 892 13.23 -1.04 -23.94
CA LEU A 892 13.96 -2.06 -23.17
C LEU A 892 15.46 -1.75 -23.02
N THR A 893 16.12 -1.29 -24.09
CA THR A 893 17.57 -0.98 -24.07
C THR A 893 17.87 0.50 -23.82
N SER A 894 16.85 1.28 -23.43
CA SER A 894 17.04 2.66 -22.97
C SER A 894 17.87 2.71 -21.69
N GLY A 895 18.69 3.75 -21.53
CA GLY A 895 19.46 3.93 -20.30
C GLY A 895 18.57 4.09 -19.07
N ALA A 896 17.37 4.65 -19.25
CA ALA A 896 16.38 4.82 -18.20
C ALA A 896 15.95 3.48 -17.58
N PHE A 897 15.45 2.55 -18.40
CA PHE A 897 15.02 1.23 -17.94
C PHE A 897 16.19 0.45 -17.31
N LEU A 898 17.31 0.39 -18.02
CA LEU A 898 18.50 -0.37 -17.59
C LEU A 898 19.09 0.16 -16.28
N SER A 899 19.08 1.47 -16.07
CA SER A 899 19.57 2.10 -14.83
C SER A 899 18.59 1.99 -13.68
N ARG A 900 17.28 2.10 -13.94
CA ARG A 900 16.21 2.06 -12.92
C ARG A 900 16.07 0.71 -12.24
N TYR A 901 16.34 -0.36 -13.00
CA TYR A 901 16.27 -1.75 -12.52
C TYR A 901 17.64 -2.38 -12.28
N ALA A 902 18.69 -1.56 -12.14
CA ALA A 902 20.01 -1.92 -11.63
C ALA A 902 20.22 -1.31 -10.22
N SER A 903 21.07 -1.93 -9.40
CA SER A 903 21.50 -1.37 -8.11
C SER A 903 22.47 -0.19 -8.30
N THR A 904 23.08 0.30 -7.22
CA THR A 904 24.14 1.32 -7.29
C THR A 904 25.37 0.83 -8.07
N THR A 905 25.76 -0.42 -7.87
CA THR A 905 27.02 -1.02 -8.38
C THR A 905 26.84 -2.25 -9.27
N ASP A 906 25.67 -2.89 -9.28
CA ASP A 906 25.39 -4.07 -10.11
C ASP A 906 24.17 -3.89 -11.03
N SER A 907 24.26 -4.48 -12.23
CA SER A 907 23.21 -4.64 -13.24
C SER A 907 21.89 -5.20 -12.71
N ASN A 908 21.91 -6.04 -11.67
CA ASN A 908 20.79 -6.68 -11.01
C ASN A 908 19.79 -7.36 -11.97
N MET A 909 20.20 -8.53 -12.45
CA MET A 909 19.41 -9.37 -13.37
C MET A 909 18.01 -9.70 -12.84
N ILE A 910 17.85 -9.87 -11.51
CA ILE A 910 16.56 -10.18 -10.88
C ILE A 910 15.58 -9.04 -11.09
N THR A 911 15.96 -7.80 -10.73
CA THR A 911 15.05 -6.65 -10.87
C THR A 911 14.79 -6.29 -12.33
N ARG A 912 15.75 -6.51 -13.23
CA ARG A 912 15.52 -6.36 -14.67
C ARG A 912 14.52 -7.40 -15.21
N ALA A 913 14.69 -8.69 -14.91
CA ALA A 913 13.78 -9.74 -15.37
C ALA A 913 12.35 -9.58 -14.82
N VAL A 914 12.20 -9.27 -13.53
CA VAL A 914 10.90 -8.99 -12.91
C VAL A 914 10.24 -7.76 -13.54
N ALA A 915 11.02 -6.73 -13.88
CA ALA A 915 10.51 -5.56 -14.60
C ALA A 915 10.02 -5.91 -16.01
N ILE A 916 10.77 -6.70 -16.79
CA ILE A 916 10.31 -7.14 -18.13
C ILE A 916 8.98 -7.89 -18.02
N ARG A 917 8.89 -8.89 -17.14
CA ARG A 917 7.65 -9.68 -17.01
C ARG A 917 6.47 -8.87 -16.49
N ARG A 918 6.60 -8.16 -15.36
CA ARG A 918 5.49 -7.39 -14.76
C ARG A 918 5.14 -6.12 -15.54
N LYS A 919 6.08 -5.47 -16.24
CA LYS A 919 5.84 -4.19 -16.94
C LYS A 919 5.69 -4.33 -18.44
N LEU A 920 6.52 -5.12 -19.12
CA LEU A 920 6.53 -5.19 -20.59
C LEU A 920 5.66 -6.32 -21.15
N LEU A 921 5.46 -7.40 -20.38
CA LEU A 921 4.68 -8.57 -20.78
C LEU A 921 3.40 -8.78 -19.94
N CYS A 922 3.18 -7.94 -18.93
CA CYS A 922 2.03 -7.97 -18.02
C CYS A 922 1.77 -9.32 -17.34
N GLN A 923 2.84 -10.13 -17.20
CA GLN A 923 2.85 -11.39 -16.48
C GLN A 923 3.03 -11.11 -14.99
N ASP A 924 2.13 -11.62 -14.14
CA ASP A 924 2.26 -11.40 -12.71
C ASP A 924 3.23 -12.38 -12.03
N ILE A 925 4.11 -11.85 -11.19
CA ILE A 925 5.04 -12.63 -10.37
C ILE A 925 4.75 -12.24 -8.92
N PRO A 926 4.40 -13.17 -8.01
CA PRO A 926 4.18 -12.89 -6.60
C PRO A 926 5.26 -11.99 -5.96
N GLU A 927 4.93 -11.29 -4.88
CA GLU A 927 5.98 -10.68 -4.07
C GLU A 927 6.82 -11.77 -3.37
N PRO A 928 8.11 -11.50 -3.07
CA PRO A 928 8.93 -12.44 -2.32
C PRO A 928 8.25 -12.86 -1.01
N PRO A 929 8.21 -14.17 -0.67
CA PRO A 929 7.47 -14.64 0.49
C PRO A 929 7.91 -13.94 1.80
N SER A 930 6.93 -13.65 2.66
CA SER A 930 7.19 -13.11 3.99
C SER A 930 8.10 -14.07 4.79
N GLY A 931 8.97 -13.51 5.62
CA GLY A 931 10.02 -14.26 6.31
C GLY A 931 11.29 -14.54 5.48
N VAL A 932 11.27 -14.41 4.15
CA VAL A 932 12.48 -14.58 3.30
C VAL A 932 13.35 -13.31 3.35
N SER A 933 13.91 -13.07 4.53
CA SER A 933 15.07 -12.20 4.71
C SER A 933 16.31 -13.04 4.47
N LEU A 934 16.85 -13.00 3.25
CA LEU A 934 18.23 -13.42 3.05
C LEU A 934 19.12 -12.44 3.82
N ASP A 935 19.61 -12.86 4.98
CA ASP A 935 20.71 -12.16 5.66
C ASP A 935 21.95 -12.32 4.76
N ARG A 936 22.11 -11.34 3.88
CA ARG A 936 23.21 -11.32 2.92
C ARG A 936 24.54 -11.19 3.63
N GLU A 937 24.61 -10.53 4.77
CA GLU A 937 25.87 -10.35 5.50
C GLU A 937 26.31 -11.69 6.14
N GLN A 938 25.37 -12.43 6.74
CA GLN A 938 25.62 -13.79 7.22
C GLN A 938 25.98 -14.75 6.06
N LEU A 939 25.29 -14.67 4.92
CA LEU A 939 25.61 -15.49 3.74
C LEU A 939 26.97 -15.11 3.12
N PHE A 940 27.29 -13.82 3.02
CA PHE A 940 28.60 -13.32 2.60
C PHE A 940 29.72 -13.78 3.55
N ALA A 941 29.47 -13.83 4.86
CA ALA A 941 30.43 -14.34 5.84
C ALA A 941 30.62 -15.87 5.75
N GLN A 942 29.53 -16.63 5.53
CA GLN A 942 29.54 -18.09 5.42
C GLN A 942 30.26 -18.58 4.16
N ASP A 943 29.89 -18.02 2.99
CA ASP A 943 30.41 -18.40 1.67
C ASP A 943 31.51 -17.41 1.18
N ARG A 944 32.24 -16.76 2.10
CA ARG A 944 33.13 -15.63 1.79
C ARG A 944 34.10 -15.91 0.63
N GLU A 945 34.75 -17.07 0.65
CA GLU A 945 35.68 -17.50 -0.40
C GLU A 945 35.03 -17.47 -1.80
N PHE A 946 33.78 -17.93 -1.91
CA PHE A 946 33.03 -17.88 -3.17
C PHE A 946 32.77 -16.44 -3.63
N TYR A 947 32.38 -15.54 -2.74
CA TYR A 947 32.07 -14.15 -3.13
C TYR A 947 33.31 -13.31 -3.45
N GLU A 948 34.40 -13.49 -2.69
CA GLU A 948 35.67 -12.79 -2.88
C GLU A 948 36.46 -13.32 -4.10
N ASN A 949 36.23 -14.57 -4.54
CA ASN A 949 36.89 -15.17 -5.70
C ASN A 949 36.77 -14.27 -6.95
N PRO A 950 37.87 -13.97 -7.67
CA PRO A 950 37.85 -13.10 -8.84
C PRO A 950 36.98 -13.65 -9.99
N HIS A 951 36.82 -14.97 -10.09
CA HIS A 951 36.03 -15.62 -11.15
C HIS A 951 34.54 -15.76 -10.83
N THR A 952 34.10 -15.42 -9.61
CA THR A 952 32.68 -15.47 -9.26
C THR A 952 31.94 -14.27 -9.86
N THR A 953 31.21 -14.56 -10.93
CA THR A 953 30.32 -13.64 -11.65
C THR A 953 29.04 -13.32 -10.88
N GLN A 954 28.36 -12.23 -11.27
CA GLN A 954 27.07 -11.86 -10.70
C GLN A 954 25.98 -12.91 -10.95
N ARG A 955 26.00 -13.60 -12.10
CA ARG A 955 25.11 -14.75 -12.38
C ARG A 955 25.26 -15.87 -11.35
N MET A 956 26.49 -16.30 -11.11
CA MET A 956 26.80 -17.31 -10.08
C MET A 956 26.32 -16.86 -8.69
N ILE A 957 26.46 -15.58 -8.35
CA ILE A 957 25.97 -15.01 -7.08
C ILE A 957 24.44 -15.11 -6.97
N PHE A 958 23.69 -14.70 -8.01
CA PHE A 958 22.23 -14.77 -7.96
C PHE A 958 21.71 -16.21 -7.96
N ASP A 959 22.33 -17.11 -8.73
CA ASP A 959 21.98 -18.53 -8.74
C ASP A 959 22.31 -19.21 -7.39
N ARG A 960 23.46 -18.90 -6.76
CA ARG A 960 23.82 -19.37 -5.41
C ARG A 960 22.87 -18.85 -4.33
N LEU A 961 22.46 -17.58 -4.40
CA LEU A 961 21.53 -16.96 -3.45
C LEU A 961 20.07 -17.44 -3.59
N THR A 962 19.69 -18.04 -4.72
CA THR A 962 18.27 -18.36 -5.01
C THR A 962 18.01 -19.84 -5.26
N GLY A 963 19.00 -20.64 -5.63
CA GLY A 963 18.90 -22.09 -5.73
C GLY A 963 18.76 -22.79 -4.37
N GLY A 964 18.29 -24.03 -4.37
CA GLY A 964 18.16 -24.90 -3.19
C GLY A 964 17.11 -24.47 -2.15
N THR A 965 16.51 -23.29 -2.30
CA THR A 965 15.52 -22.71 -1.37
C THR A 965 14.16 -22.51 -2.04
N THR A 966 13.17 -22.00 -1.30
CA THR A 966 11.87 -21.57 -1.84
C THR A 966 11.99 -20.51 -2.94
N CYS A 967 13.09 -19.73 -2.97
CA CYS A 967 13.37 -18.78 -4.06
C CYS A 967 13.46 -19.48 -5.43
N SER A 968 13.99 -20.71 -5.50
CA SER A 968 14.13 -21.50 -6.73
C SER A 968 12.84 -21.55 -7.53
N ASN A 969 11.69 -21.57 -6.85
CA ASN A 969 10.36 -21.68 -7.41
C ASN A 969 10.06 -20.64 -8.50
N CYS A 970 10.50 -19.40 -8.29
CA CYS A 970 10.44 -18.32 -9.29
C CYS A 970 11.78 -18.15 -10.02
N HIS A 971 12.91 -18.38 -9.33
CA HIS A 971 14.21 -18.01 -9.86
C HIS A 971 14.76 -18.95 -10.94
N GLY A 972 14.50 -20.26 -10.84
CA GLY A 972 15.10 -21.26 -11.74
C GLY A 972 14.61 -21.24 -13.19
N GLU A 973 13.37 -20.80 -13.46
CA GLU A 973 12.78 -20.77 -14.81
C GLU A 973 12.20 -19.40 -15.20
N ILE A 974 11.63 -18.66 -14.25
CA ILE A 974 10.93 -17.41 -14.55
C ILE A 974 11.89 -16.21 -14.55
N ILE A 975 12.77 -16.10 -13.54
CA ILE A 975 13.56 -14.87 -13.30
C ILE A 975 15.00 -14.96 -13.81
N ASN A 976 15.84 -15.86 -13.29
CA ASN A 976 17.30 -15.81 -13.55
C ASN A 976 17.66 -16.09 -15.03
N PRO A 977 17.05 -17.07 -15.73
CA PRO A 977 17.35 -17.33 -17.15
C PRO A 977 17.02 -16.16 -18.08
N LEU A 978 15.97 -15.39 -17.75
CA LEU A 978 15.62 -14.15 -18.46
C LEU A 978 16.59 -13.00 -18.10
N GLY A 979 16.96 -12.91 -16.83
CA GLY A 979 17.80 -11.81 -16.32
C GLY A 979 19.26 -11.89 -16.75
N GLY A 980 19.85 -13.09 -16.81
CA GLY A 980 21.26 -13.27 -17.19
C GLY A 980 21.58 -12.73 -18.59
N GLY A 981 20.63 -12.85 -19.53
CA GLY A 981 20.76 -12.27 -20.87
C GLY A 981 20.71 -10.74 -20.94
N LEU A 982 20.63 -10.05 -19.80
CA LEU A 982 20.65 -8.58 -19.67
C LEU A 982 21.93 -8.05 -19.03
N GLU A 983 22.90 -8.93 -18.70
CA GLU A 983 24.16 -8.53 -18.07
C GLU A 983 25.13 -7.86 -19.04
N ASN A 984 24.86 -7.89 -20.36
CA ASN A 984 25.65 -7.16 -21.37
C ASN A 984 25.46 -5.63 -21.33
N PHE A 985 24.63 -5.13 -20.40
CA PHE A 985 24.52 -3.70 -20.09
C PHE A 985 24.88 -3.42 -18.62
N ASP A 986 25.69 -2.39 -18.39
CA ASP A 986 26.14 -1.96 -17.05
C ASP A 986 25.03 -1.27 -16.23
N THR A 987 25.37 -0.75 -15.04
CA THR A 987 24.44 -0.07 -14.13
C THR A 987 23.85 1.24 -14.66
N ALA A 988 24.39 1.76 -15.77
CA ALA A 988 24.10 3.05 -16.37
C ALA A 988 23.80 2.94 -17.89
N GLY A 989 23.41 1.76 -18.38
CA GLY A 989 22.99 1.57 -19.77
C GLY A 989 24.10 1.61 -20.84
N ARG A 990 25.37 1.46 -20.46
CA ARG A 990 26.47 1.20 -21.41
C ARG A 990 26.57 -0.29 -21.71
N ILE A 991 26.98 -0.64 -22.93
CA ILE A 991 27.24 -2.03 -23.32
C ILE A 991 28.58 -2.45 -22.71
N ARG A 992 28.69 -3.70 -22.25
CA ARG A 992 29.92 -4.29 -21.72
C ARG A 992 30.06 -5.76 -22.13
N SER A 993 31.30 -6.19 -22.36
CA SER A 993 31.68 -7.59 -22.61
C SER A 993 32.25 -8.28 -21.37
N THR A 994 32.63 -7.54 -20.33
CA THR A 994 33.12 -8.08 -19.04
C THR A 994 32.36 -7.51 -17.84
N ASP A 995 32.39 -8.22 -16.71
CA ASP A 995 31.91 -7.73 -15.41
C ASP A 995 32.93 -6.79 -14.73
N LEU A 996 32.65 -6.38 -13.49
CA LEU A 996 33.54 -5.49 -12.71
C LEU A 996 34.80 -6.17 -12.15
N LYS A 997 34.88 -7.51 -12.19
CA LYS A 997 36.07 -8.30 -11.83
C LYS A 997 36.90 -8.66 -13.08
N GLY A 998 36.38 -8.38 -14.28
CA GLY A 998 37.03 -8.68 -15.58
C GLY A 998 36.59 -9.99 -16.23
N ASN A 999 35.62 -10.71 -15.66
CA ASN A 999 35.12 -11.97 -16.23
C ASN A 999 34.28 -11.70 -17.49
N PRO A 1000 34.31 -12.57 -18.51
CA PRO A 1000 33.47 -12.43 -19.69
C PRO A 1000 31.98 -12.57 -19.34
N ILE A 1001 31.15 -11.69 -19.90
CA ILE A 1001 29.69 -11.74 -19.74
C ILE A 1001 29.10 -12.87 -20.59
N VAL A 1002 28.40 -13.80 -19.94
CA VAL A 1002 27.59 -14.82 -20.63
C VAL A 1002 26.19 -14.26 -20.86
N SER A 1003 26.00 -13.59 -22.01
CA SER A 1003 24.75 -12.89 -22.36
C SER A 1003 23.65 -13.79 -22.94
N SER A 1004 23.81 -15.11 -22.96
CA SER A 1004 22.73 -16.03 -23.31
C SER A 1004 21.66 -16.06 -22.21
N GLY A 1005 20.39 -15.98 -22.63
CA GLY A 1005 19.22 -16.09 -21.77
C GLY A 1005 18.14 -16.96 -22.40
N THR A 1006 17.22 -17.44 -21.55
CA THR A 1006 16.20 -18.42 -21.93
C THR A 1006 14.83 -17.98 -21.42
N PHE A 1007 13.79 -18.16 -22.24
CA PHE A 1007 12.42 -17.73 -21.94
C PHE A 1007 11.48 -18.96 -21.84
N TYR A 1008 11.38 -19.54 -20.65
CA TYR A 1008 10.67 -20.79 -20.38
C TYR A 1008 9.14 -20.73 -20.44
N SER A 1009 8.55 -19.57 -20.15
CA SER A 1009 7.09 -19.44 -19.93
C SER A 1009 6.56 -18.15 -20.61
N PRO A 1010 6.23 -18.22 -21.90
CA PRO A 1010 5.66 -17.14 -22.72
C PRO A 1010 4.11 -17.09 -22.66
N TYR A 1011 3.54 -17.42 -21.50
CA TYR A 1011 2.10 -17.51 -21.27
C TYR A 1011 1.60 -16.35 -20.38
N PRO A 1012 0.31 -15.93 -20.45
CA PRO A 1012 -0.18 -14.79 -19.66
C PRO A 1012 -0.11 -15.04 -18.15
N GLN A 1013 -0.58 -16.22 -17.74
CA GLN A 1013 -0.42 -16.75 -16.38
C GLN A 1013 0.94 -17.45 -16.26
N LEU A 1014 1.67 -17.17 -15.18
CA LEU A 1014 2.94 -17.83 -14.89
C LEU A 1014 2.76 -19.02 -13.96
N GLN A 1015 3.32 -20.15 -14.37
CA GLN A 1015 3.39 -21.39 -13.58
C GLN A 1015 4.81 -21.53 -13.01
N PHE A 1016 4.92 -21.92 -11.74
CA PHE A 1016 6.18 -21.96 -10.98
C PHE A 1016 6.65 -23.40 -10.77
N LEU A 1017 7.88 -23.65 -10.30
CA LEU A 1017 8.43 -25.02 -10.20
C LEU A 1017 7.56 -25.99 -9.37
N ASN A 1018 6.79 -25.49 -8.41
CA ASN A 1018 5.89 -26.24 -7.54
C ASN A 1018 4.46 -26.42 -8.10
N ASP A 1019 4.16 -25.85 -9.26
CA ASP A 1019 2.87 -25.98 -9.94
C ASP A 1019 2.72 -27.42 -10.52
N PRO A 1020 1.64 -28.16 -10.17
CA PRO A 1020 1.36 -29.49 -10.71
C PRO A 1020 1.42 -29.60 -12.22
N ASP A 1021 0.87 -28.58 -12.89
CA ASP A 1021 0.48 -28.59 -14.30
C ASP A 1021 1.44 -27.70 -15.13
N ARG A 1022 2.65 -27.43 -14.59
CA ARG A 1022 3.65 -26.50 -15.15
C ARG A 1022 4.11 -26.86 -16.55
N VAL A 1023 3.83 -25.98 -17.50
CA VAL A 1023 4.29 -26.08 -18.89
C VAL A 1023 5.55 -25.24 -19.10
N ARG A 1024 6.60 -25.88 -19.65
CA ARG A 1024 7.71 -25.18 -20.31
C ARG A 1024 7.43 -25.09 -21.81
N TYR A 1025 7.71 -23.94 -22.42
CA TYR A 1025 7.71 -23.83 -23.87
C TYR A 1025 8.87 -24.65 -24.47
N SER A 1026 8.58 -25.43 -25.50
CA SER A 1026 9.52 -26.37 -26.13
C SER A 1026 9.47 -26.26 -27.66
N PRO A 1027 10.60 -26.11 -28.38
CA PRO A 1027 11.95 -25.89 -27.83
C PRO A 1027 12.04 -24.56 -27.08
N GLU A 1028 12.88 -24.53 -26.03
CA GLU A 1028 13.04 -23.38 -25.14
C GLU A 1028 13.51 -22.14 -25.93
N ILE A 1029 12.81 -20.99 -25.79
CA ILE A 1029 13.15 -19.77 -26.54
C ILE A 1029 14.47 -19.21 -26.02
N GLN A 1030 15.52 -19.26 -26.84
CA GLN A 1030 16.84 -18.70 -26.52
C GLN A 1030 17.00 -17.29 -27.12
N PHE A 1031 17.80 -16.46 -26.46
CA PHE A 1031 18.23 -15.14 -26.96
C PHE A 1031 19.63 -14.79 -26.44
N ASN A 1032 20.35 -13.89 -27.10
CA ASN A 1032 21.69 -13.46 -26.72
C ASN A 1032 21.81 -11.93 -26.57
N GLY A 1033 21.76 -11.44 -25.33
CA GLY A 1033 21.84 -10.02 -24.98
C GLY A 1033 20.50 -9.28 -25.05
N ALA A 1034 20.41 -8.14 -24.37
CA ALA A 1034 19.16 -7.38 -24.27
C ALA A 1034 18.58 -6.88 -25.62
N LYS A 1035 19.43 -6.70 -26.65
CA LYS A 1035 19.02 -6.31 -28.00
C LYS A 1035 18.38 -7.46 -28.77
N ASP A 1036 18.86 -8.69 -28.56
CA ASP A 1036 18.21 -9.89 -29.10
C ASP A 1036 16.91 -10.20 -28.36
N LEU A 1037 16.87 -10.02 -27.03
CA LEU A 1037 15.59 -10.10 -26.30
C LEU A 1037 14.56 -9.09 -26.82
N ALA A 1038 14.98 -7.86 -27.13
CA ALA A 1038 14.11 -6.86 -27.74
C ALA A 1038 13.56 -7.32 -29.10
N ARG A 1039 14.36 -8.07 -29.87
CA ARG A 1039 13.94 -8.74 -31.12
C ARG A 1039 12.97 -9.89 -30.86
N THR A 1040 13.29 -10.81 -29.94
CA THR A 1040 12.41 -11.91 -29.52
C THR A 1040 11.04 -11.41 -29.06
N ILE A 1041 10.99 -10.29 -28.34
CA ILE A 1041 9.76 -9.63 -27.87
C ILE A 1041 8.85 -9.15 -29.01
N VAL A 1042 9.34 -8.95 -30.23
CA VAL A 1042 8.55 -8.44 -31.37
C VAL A 1042 8.43 -9.42 -32.53
N GLU A 1043 9.30 -10.42 -32.62
CA GLU A 1043 9.30 -11.45 -33.66
C GLU A 1043 8.73 -12.81 -33.20
N HIS A 1044 8.87 -13.20 -31.91
CA HIS A 1044 8.36 -14.49 -31.44
C HIS A 1044 6.85 -14.40 -31.13
N PRO A 1045 5.96 -15.13 -31.83
CA PRO A 1045 4.51 -14.85 -31.81
C PRO A 1045 3.87 -14.75 -30.43
N GLN A 1046 4.20 -15.66 -29.51
CA GLN A 1046 3.63 -15.64 -28.15
C GLN A 1046 4.17 -14.49 -27.29
N VAL A 1047 5.45 -14.11 -27.44
CA VAL A 1047 6.05 -13.00 -26.66
C VAL A 1047 5.60 -11.65 -27.24
N ALA A 1048 5.49 -11.55 -28.57
CA ALA A 1048 4.88 -10.43 -29.25
C ALA A 1048 3.42 -10.21 -28.81
N ASN A 1049 2.61 -11.27 -28.79
CA ASN A 1049 1.23 -11.18 -28.31
C ASN A 1049 1.17 -10.68 -26.84
N LEU A 1050 1.99 -11.23 -25.93
CA LEU A 1050 2.08 -10.72 -24.55
C LEU A 1050 2.47 -9.25 -24.48
N ALA A 1051 3.45 -8.81 -25.25
CA ALA A 1051 3.94 -7.44 -25.24
C ALA A 1051 2.95 -6.44 -25.87
N GLN A 1052 2.19 -6.89 -26.87
CA GLN A 1052 1.09 -6.16 -27.51
C GLN A 1052 -0.10 -6.02 -26.56
N THR A 1053 -0.56 -7.14 -25.98
CA THR A 1053 -1.62 -7.15 -24.95
C THR A 1053 -1.22 -6.31 -23.74
N CYS A 1054 0.05 -6.34 -23.32
CA CYS A 1054 0.49 -5.53 -22.20
C CYS A 1054 0.46 -4.02 -22.51
N LEU A 1055 0.89 -3.62 -23.71
CA LEU A 1055 0.81 -2.21 -24.14
C LEU A 1055 -0.65 -1.74 -24.14
N ALA A 1056 -1.57 -2.53 -24.72
CA ALA A 1056 -3.01 -2.25 -24.68
C ALA A 1056 -3.54 -2.15 -23.24
N THR A 1057 -3.17 -3.09 -22.35
CA THR A 1057 -3.49 -3.07 -20.91
C THR A 1057 -3.05 -1.78 -20.22
N GLN A 1058 -1.85 -1.27 -20.51
CA GLN A 1058 -1.40 0.00 -19.91
C GLN A 1058 -2.20 1.20 -20.44
N PHE A 1059 -2.58 1.20 -21.72
CA PHE A 1059 -3.43 2.26 -22.27
C PHE A 1059 -4.87 2.21 -21.76
N VAL A 1060 -5.48 1.03 -21.61
CA VAL A 1060 -6.80 0.89 -20.96
C VAL A 1060 -6.70 1.29 -19.48
N SER A 1061 -5.66 0.86 -18.75
CA SER A 1061 -5.41 1.27 -17.36
C SER A 1061 -5.30 2.80 -17.22
N TYR A 1062 -4.46 3.44 -18.04
CA TYR A 1062 -4.30 4.90 -18.08
C TYR A 1062 -5.59 5.63 -18.47
N SER A 1063 -6.34 5.15 -19.46
CA SER A 1063 -7.50 5.84 -20.00
C SER A 1063 -8.75 5.66 -19.14
N SER A 1064 -8.92 4.51 -18.48
CA SER A 1064 -10.03 4.19 -17.55
C SER A 1064 -9.77 4.64 -16.11
N GLY A 1065 -8.49 4.82 -15.72
CA GLY A 1065 -8.08 5.07 -14.35
C GLY A 1065 -8.07 3.83 -13.45
N ILE A 1066 -8.23 2.63 -14.05
CA ILE A 1066 -8.25 1.33 -13.38
C ILE A 1066 -6.83 0.78 -13.23
N ASN A 1067 -6.54 0.07 -12.15
CA ASN A 1067 -5.25 -0.59 -11.97
C ASN A 1067 -5.08 -1.73 -12.99
N SER A 1068 -3.96 -1.74 -13.72
CA SER A 1068 -3.66 -2.77 -14.73
C SER A 1068 -3.70 -4.20 -14.19
N ILE A 1069 -3.53 -4.41 -12.87
CA ILE A 1069 -3.64 -5.75 -12.26
C ILE A 1069 -5.04 -6.37 -12.41
N PHE A 1070 -6.10 -5.55 -12.49
CA PHE A 1070 -7.48 -6.02 -12.69
C PHE A 1070 -7.79 -6.35 -14.16
N LEU A 1071 -6.85 -6.05 -15.07
CA LEU A 1071 -6.98 -6.23 -16.52
C LEU A 1071 -6.15 -7.43 -17.04
N ILE A 1072 -5.42 -8.11 -16.16
CA ILE A 1072 -4.59 -9.29 -16.45
C ILE A 1072 -5.10 -10.51 -15.71
N ASP A 1073 -4.51 -11.68 -15.97
CA ASP A 1073 -4.81 -12.90 -15.22
C ASP A 1073 -3.97 -12.95 -13.92
N SER A 1074 -4.43 -12.21 -12.92
CA SER A 1074 -3.88 -12.18 -11.56
C SER A 1074 -5.00 -11.90 -10.58
N ASP A 1075 -5.08 -12.66 -9.48
CA ASP A 1075 -6.02 -12.51 -8.37
C ASP A 1075 -5.55 -11.50 -7.30
N ARG A 1076 -4.25 -11.16 -7.31
CA ARG A 1076 -3.54 -10.26 -6.39
C ARG A 1076 -4.37 -9.13 -5.81
N GLU A 1077 -4.35 -9.03 -4.48
CA GLU A 1077 -4.83 -7.86 -3.72
C GLU A 1077 -3.86 -6.67 -3.84
N VAL A 1078 -4.41 -5.46 -3.97
CA VAL A 1078 -3.63 -4.21 -4.07
C VAL A 1078 -3.97 -3.17 -3.00
N GLY A 1079 -4.48 -3.63 -1.85
CA GLY A 1079 -4.77 -2.78 -0.68
C GLY A 1079 -6.05 -1.94 -0.77
N TYR A 1080 -6.85 -2.12 -1.83
CA TYR A 1080 -8.19 -1.53 -1.97
C TYR A 1080 -9.11 -2.48 -2.74
N LYS A 1081 -10.42 -2.25 -2.63
CA LYS A 1081 -11.46 -3.13 -3.19
C LYS A 1081 -11.29 -3.30 -4.70
N ARG A 1082 -11.25 -4.57 -5.12
CA ARG A 1082 -11.21 -5.00 -6.52
C ARG A 1082 -12.56 -4.76 -7.20
N ILE A 1083 -12.54 -4.46 -8.50
CA ILE A 1083 -13.74 -4.27 -9.32
C ILE A 1083 -14.50 -5.59 -9.52
N SER A 1084 -15.78 -5.54 -9.91
CA SER A 1084 -16.58 -6.76 -10.15
C SER A 1084 -16.09 -7.53 -11.37
N LYS A 1085 -16.33 -8.84 -11.43
CA LYS A 1085 -15.82 -9.66 -12.55
C LYS A 1085 -16.40 -9.24 -13.91
N ASP A 1086 -17.65 -8.78 -13.93
CA ASP A 1086 -18.26 -8.18 -15.12
C ASP A 1086 -17.54 -6.91 -15.59
N GLU A 1087 -17.10 -6.06 -14.64
CA GLU A 1087 -16.35 -4.83 -14.94
C GLU A 1087 -14.91 -5.15 -15.39
N GLU A 1088 -14.26 -6.17 -14.81
CA GLU A 1088 -12.99 -6.70 -15.36
C GLU A 1088 -13.17 -7.19 -16.79
N ASN A 1089 -14.18 -8.03 -17.06
CA ASN A 1089 -14.38 -8.64 -18.36
C ASN A 1089 -14.63 -7.58 -19.45
N ALA A 1090 -15.39 -6.50 -19.14
CA ALA A 1090 -15.57 -5.37 -20.05
C ALA A 1090 -14.24 -4.69 -20.40
N TYR A 1091 -13.45 -4.28 -19.39
CA TYR A 1091 -12.15 -3.64 -19.65
C TYR A 1091 -11.10 -4.58 -20.26
N ARG A 1092 -11.18 -5.89 -20.02
CA ARG A 1092 -10.34 -6.91 -20.69
C ARG A 1092 -10.74 -7.09 -22.17
N CYS A 1093 -11.99 -6.83 -22.53
CA CYS A 1093 -12.40 -6.77 -23.94
C CYS A 1093 -11.90 -5.52 -24.66
N ASP A 1094 -11.91 -4.34 -24.00
CA ASP A 1094 -11.22 -3.17 -24.55
C ASP A 1094 -9.73 -3.45 -24.82
N VAL A 1095 -9.06 -4.20 -23.92
CA VAL A 1095 -7.66 -4.64 -24.11
C VAL A 1095 -7.53 -5.56 -25.33
N ALA A 1096 -8.44 -6.52 -25.53
CA ALA A 1096 -8.43 -7.40 -26.70
C ALA A 1096 -8.64 -6.61 -28.01
N ASP A 1097 -9.59 -5.67 -28.05
CA ASP A 1097 -9.87 -4.83 -29.21
C ASP A 1097 -8.69 -3.90 -29.55
N LEU A 1098 -8.10 -3.24 -28.54
CA LEU A 1098 -6.90 -2.43 -28.74
C LEU A 1098 -5.70 -3.28 -29.17
N THR A 1099 -5.56 -4.52 -28.67
CA THR A 1099 -4.51 -5.46 -29.11
C THR A 1099 -4.70 -5.81 -30.59
N ASN A 1100 -5.93 -6.09 -31.02
CA ASN A 1100 -6.26 -6.38 -32.42
C ASN A 1100 -6.01 -5.16 -33.34
N VAL A 1101 -6.31 -3.94 -32.89
CA VAL A 1101 -5.98 -2.73 -33.67
C VAL A 1101 -4.47 -2.46 -33.69
N LEU A 1102 -3.76 -2.74 -32.60
CA LEU A 1102 -2.30 -2.62 -32.54
C LEU A 1102 -1.59 -3.59 -33.50
N THR A 1103 -2.06 -4.84 -33.61
CA THR A 1103 -1.49 -5.84 -34.52
C THR A 1103 -1.84 -5.59 -35.99
N THR A 1104 -3.07 -5.18 -36.28
CA THR A 1104 -3.55 -5.02 -37.66
C THR A 1104 -3.33 -3.63 -38.28
N ARG A 1105 -3.27 -2.57 -37.46
CA ARG A 1105 -3.21 -1.16 -37.90
C ARG A 1105 -2.09 -0.34 -37.23
N GLY A 1106 -1.36 -0.91 -36.28
CA GLY A 1106 -0.19 -0.29 -35.66
C GLY A 1106 -0.48 0.66 -34.47
N PRO A 1107 0.58 1.17 -33.80
CA PRO A 1107 0.45 1.86 -32.51
C PRO A 1107 -0.36 3.16 -32.56
N ARG A 1108 -0.23 3.94 -33.64
CA ARG A 1108 -1.00 5.17 -33.81
C ARG A 1108 -2.50 4.89 -33.95
N ALA A 1109 -2.86 3.87 -34.74
CA ALA A 1109 -4.26 3.49 -34.92
C ALA A 1109 -4.89 2.99 -33.61
N MET A 1110 -4.13 2.29 -32.76
CA MET A 1110 -4.59 1.91 -31.42
C MET A 1110 -4.88 3.15 -30.56
N LEU A 1111 -4.03 4.19 -30.60
CA LEU A 1111 -4.30 5.45 -29.91
C LEU A 1111 -5.56 6.15 -30.44
N GLU A 1112 -5.79 6.16 -31.75
CA GLU A 1112 -6.98 6.74 -32.38
C GLU A 1112 -8.27 5.97 -32.01
N GLU A 1113 -8.14 4.72 -31.58
CA GLU A 1113 -9.24 3.83 -31.20
C GLU A 1113 -9.70 3.97 -29.73
N ILE A 1114 -8.79 4.32 -28.80
CA ILE A 1114 -9.07 4.46 -27.36
C ILE A 1114 -10.40 5.19 -27.05
N PRO A 1115 -10.70 6.39 -27.60
CA PRO A 1115 -11.95 7.11 -27.28
C PRO A 1115 -13.20 6.54 -27.97
N ALA A 1116 -13.03 5.63 -28.95
CA ALA A 1116 -14.12 4.97 -29.66
C ALA A 1116 -14.51 3.61 -29.04
N LEU A 1117 -13.77 3.13 -28.03
CA LEU A 1117 -14.11 1.95 -27.24
C LEU A 1117 -15.51 2.09 -26.60
N GLU A 1118 -16.25 0.97 -26.55
CA GLU A 1118 -17.59 0.98 -25.96
C GLU A 1118 -17.56 1.42 -24.49
N SER A 1119 -16.56 1.01 -23.71
CA SER A 1119 -16.49 1.35 -22.27
C SER A 1119 -16.22 2.83 -21.99
N VAL A 1120 -15.74 3.56 -23.01
CA VAL A 1120 -15.52 5.01 -22.97
C VAL A 1120 -16.77 5.75 -23.44
N MET A 1121 -17.38 5.30 -24.54
CA MET A 1121 -18.61 5.90 -25.08
C MET A 1121 -19.83 5.66 -24.19
N TYR A 1122 -19.93 4.49 -23.55
CA TYR A 1122 -21.08 4.00 -22.80
C TYR A 1122 -20.69 3.54 -21.39
N ARG A 1123 -21.43 4.05 -20.40
CA ARG A 1123 -21.14 3.91 -18.97
C ARG A 1123 -22.28 3.23 -18.22
N LYS A 1124 -21.93 2.45 -17.19
CA LYS A 1124 -22.84 1.73 -16.30
C LYS A 1124 -22.58 2.10 -14.83
N GLU A 1125 -23.61 1.96 -14.01
CA GLU A 1125 -23.48 2.00 -12.55
C GLU A 1125 -22.97 0.64 -12.07
N TRP A 1126 -21.67 0.57 -11.77
CA TRP A 1126 -21.02 -0.60 -11.18
C TRP A 1126 -21.03 -0.49 -9.65
N ALA A 1127 -21.33 -1.60 -8.98
CA ALA A 1127 -21.38 -1.68 -7.52
C ALA A 1127 -19.95 -1.71 -6.93
N ARG A 1128 -19.46 -0.55 -6.49
CA ARG A 1128 -18.16 -0.38 -5.85
C ARG A 1128 -18.31 0.08 -4.40
#